data_AF-A0A2T4MW91-F1
#
_entry.id   AF-A0A2T4MW91-F1
#
_cell.length_a   1.000
_cell.length_b   1.000
_cell.length_c   1.000
_cell.angle_alpha   90.00
_cell.angle_beta   90.00
_cell.angle_gamma   90.00
#
_symmetry.space_group_name_H-M   'P 1'
#
loop_
_entity.id
_entity.type
_entity.pdbx_description
1 polymer ?
#
loop_
_entity_poly.entity_id
_entity_poly.type
_entity_poly.pdbx_seq_one_letter_code
_entity_poly.pdbx_strand_id
1 'polypeptide(L)'
;MLAYEEGQSPRLVTANLSAGSVTLLERDSGKRLKEVQLGGDLRQLARADDGTMLVTDYSGDRLLLLDDDLDLEKAIPTGHRPYGVIFDAKRQWFWVTLFESARLQAYDTAGNLKLDAETAETPRGLALTNDDRLLLTHAMTGQLAIYDLAKLGHGAKGSSLPKPKLITLAETHSDTPSDSQGLPRLLDGIALSPDGSEAWLPHVLWSFSHPFQFQSTVFPAVSIIDLDEEKERVDERKQLFLQINLPSVGNRSQIVSNPFAARFATDGKRVYLTLAGSEDLLVFDLSRSGKSNNNRHRRKKFQGGAKAAQLLRHLPGQNPRDLLIDGDHILVHNAMGQDLTRLNSGGSGPFARVTVDVPHFAKLVETDPRPEPLQRGERLFNLGNTASNSRFPMAGDNWMSCNSCHLDGFNFTNRYLMAAHRQKSGDNAINGHANLTNMVAGDFVGEYLRMTQQTQGGMGHDTRDGAEAVDPARPQPEVKAMMEDLHAFITADGNLPYLANWLRLDAPRTDPAKAPTTHPKEWLNSASCQNCHQQAFKDWSESNHRLMGNSHPYYKVVQALARETEGEAFGQWCQGCHMPQQVMTGQLDLPKGSHMFEQGGVSLIAAHKAGEPVVEEGTGCVLCHRITKVEDAGGNSAFTVNLKDRESYVFEDAAGGSLQHWLAERQINARPAAHKASYQKDFYRDAALCKSCHNEFAPGSGANIVNTWDEWEKSSFANAEDPAKRRTCIDCHMNPEPGNGGAPVAGQSTENGNMKERLYRHNFTGAQHQLVGLRNPDLEQESLALLRSSATLSARIEQAADSQQLVVRVANTGAGHALPTGVADFRELWLELTVTDATGKLVLKSGQPVDGAVPEDARLFRKVFGDAEGKPVGLKFWRYAKLLEDTRIPADGWRDEVWSLPAEAQGPFKADIKLNFRTYPKWVNDAVRAAEPSLPEPPIVLLNRLQLTLQPLHVTPATEPQS
;
A
#
# COMPACT_ATOMS: atom_id res chain seq x y z
N MET A 1 24.49 -1.89 10.41
CA MET A 1 23.95 -2.69 11.54
C MET A 1 25.03 -3.00 12.56
N LEU A 2 26.29 -3.10 12.12
CA LEU A 2 27.48 -3.17 12.97
C LEU A 2 28.27 -1.85 12.92
N ALA A 3 28.84 -1.44 14.04
CA ALA A 3 29.91 -0.43 14.11
C ALA A 3 31.11 -1.00 14.90
N TYR A 4 32.28 -0.39 14.74
CA TYR A 4 33.51 -0.82 15.41
C TYR A 4 34.24 0.35 16.07
N GLU A 5 35.01 0.03 17.10
CA GLU A 5 35.91 0.95 17.80
C GLU A 5 37.36 0.53 17.53
N GLU A 6 38.20 1.47 17.07
CA GLU A 6 39.65 1.30 17.03
C GLU A 6 40.28 1.89 18.31
N GLY A 7 40.98 1.06 19.07
CA GLY A 7 41.60 1.43 20.34
C GLY A 7 42.46 0.30 20.92
N GLN A 8 42.96 0.46 22.15
CA GLN A 8 43.76 -0.57 22.84
C GLN A 8 42.93 -1.83 23.20
N SER A 9 41.59 -1.74 23.17
CA SER A 9 40.66 -2.85 23.39
C SER A 9 39.50 -2.73 22.41
N PRO A 10 39.65 -3.21 21.17
CA PRO A 10 38.69 -2.95 20.11
C PRO A 10 37.35 -3.65 20.37
N ARG A 11 36.26 -2.94 20.11
CA ARG A 11 34.88 -3.37 20.39
C ARG A 11 34.02 -3.37 19.14
N LEU A 12 32.94 -4.14 19.18
CA LEU A 12 31.88 -4.16 18.17
C LEU A 12 30.56 -3.78 18.82
N VAL A 13 29.74 -3.01 18.09
CA VAL A 13 28.38 -2.66 18.52
C VAL A 13 27.38 -3.13 17.48
N THR A 14 26.28 -3.75 17.92
CA THR A 14 25.20 -4.23 17.05
C THR A 14 23.84 -3.68 17.45
N ALA A 15 23.04 -3.29 16.46
CA ALA A 15 21.61 -3.05 16.63
C ALA A 15 20.86 -4.37 16.35
N ASN A 16 20.06 -4.84 17.31
CA ASN A 16 19.50 -6.20 17.29
C ASN A 16 18.08 -6.27 16.70
N LEU A 17 17.74 -5.34 15.79
CA LEU A 17 16.49 -5.29 15.03
C LEU A 17 15.27 -5.45 15.94
N SER A 18 14.41 -6.41 15.62
CA SER A 18 13.14 -6.70 16.28
C SER A 18 13.29 -7.12 17.74
N ALA A 19 14.48 -7.50 18.22
CA ALA A 19 14.70 -7.71 19.67
C ALA A 19 14.70 -6.38 20.45
N GLY A 20 14.91 -5.25 19.79
CA GLY A 20 14.84 -3.94 20.42
C GLY A 20 16.00 -3.64 21.37
N SER A 21 17.18 -4.26 21.17
CA SER A 21 18.37 -4.06 22.01
C SER A 21 19.60 -3.65 21.20
N VAL A 22 20.59 -3.08 21.90
CA VAL A 22 21.93 -2.80 21.37
C VAL A 22 22.95 -3.56 22.20
N THR A 23 23.91 -4.20 21.53
CA THR A 23 24.91 -5.04 22.19
C THR A 23 26.33 -4.59 21.90
N LEU A 24 27.14 -4.49 22.95
CA LEU A 24 28.57 -4.24 22.91
C LEU A 24 29.33 -5.57 23.11
N LEU A 25 30.29 -5.84 22.23
CA LEU A 25 31.08 -7.07 22.20
C LEU A 25 32.58 -6.77 22.20
N GLU A 26 33.38 -7.65 22.79
CA GLU A 26 34.82 -7.74 22.51
C GLU A 26 35.03 -8.21 21.06
N ARG A 27 35.78 -7.45 20.25
CA ARG A 27 35.94 -7.73 18.81
C ARG A 27 36.57 -9.09 18.52
N ASP A 28 37.63 -9.45 19.23
CA ASP A 28 38.44 -10.63 18.91
C ASP A 28 37.84 -11.93 19.43
N SER A 29 37.21 -11.87 20.62
CA SER A 29 36.64 -13.04 21.31
C SER A 29 35.16 -13.24 21.01
N GLY A 30 34.44 -12.21 20.56
CA GLY A 30 32.99 -12.23 20.39
C GLY A 30 32.23 -12.21 21.71
N LYS A 31 32.94 -12.05 22.84
CA LYS A 31 32.33 -12.04 24.17
C LYS A 31 31.47 -10.79 24.33
N ARG A 32 30.22 -10.98 24.75
CA ARG A 32 29.32 -9.89 25.11
C ARG A 32 29.80 -9.17 26.36
N LEU A 33 29.96 -7.85 26.23
CA LEU A 33 30.34 -6.95 27.31
C LEU A 33 29.11 -6.33 27.98
N LYS A 34 28.18 -5.82 27.18
CA LYS A 34 26.93 -5.19 27.64
C LYS A 34 25.84 -5.40 26.60
N GLU A 35 24.60 -5.54 27.04
CA GLU A 35 23.41 -5.44 26.21
C GLU A 35 22.43 -4.50 26.91
N VAL A 36 21.83 -3.58 26.15
CA VAL A 36 20.83 -2.64 26.65
C VAL A 36 19.53 -2.83 25.87
N GLN A 37 18.46 -3.16 26.60
CA GLN A 37 17.11 -3.29 26.06
C GLN A 37 16.44 -1.91 26.00
N LEU A 38 16.12 -1.45 24.79
CA LEU A 38 15.52 -0.11 24.53
C LEU A 38 14.09 -0.20 23.96
N GLY A 39 13.70 -1.40 23.47
CA GLY A 39 12.43 -1.65 22.81
C GLY A 39 12.43 -1.22 21.34
N GLY A 40 11.28 -1.39 20.68
CA GLY A 40 11.12 -1.03 19.27
C GLY A 40 11.81 -1.99 18.30
N ASP A 41 12.10 -1.49 17.10
CA ASP A 41 12.75 -2.22 16.01
C ASP A 41 14.03 -1.48 15.59
N LEU A 42 15.17 -1.86 16.20
CA LEU A 42 16.43 -1.12 16.10
C LEU A 42 17.22 -1.54 14.86
N ARG A 43 17.08 -0.79 13.76
CA ARG A 43 17.52 -1.25 12.42
C ARG A 43 18.97 -0.95 12.11
N GLN A 44 19.43 0.28 12.33
CA GLN A 44 20.79 0.71 11.99
C GLN A 44 21.36 1.55 13.13
N LEU A 45 22.69 1.59 13.19
CA LEU A 45 23.42 2.46 14.09
C LEU A 45 24.63 3.06 13.37
N ALA A 46 25.04 4.24 13.80
CA ALA A 46 26.29 4.86 13.42
C ALA A 46 26.96 5.42 14.67
N ARG A 47 28.30 5.40 14.69
CA ARG A 47 29.12 5.93 15.79
C ARG A 47 29.92 7.14 15.30
N ALA A 48 29.97 8.18 16.11
CA ALA A 48 30.78 9.38 15.92
C ALA A 48 32.20 9.19 16.48
N ASP A 49 33.09 10.12 16.13
CA ASP A 49 34.49 10.09 16.59
C ASP A 49 34.62 10.27 18.11
N ASP A 50 33.67 10.97 18.74
CA ASP A 50 33.62 11.22 20.19
C ASP A 50 33.01 10.05 21.00
N GLY A 51 32.60 8.98 20.33
CA GLY A 51 31.97 7.81 20.95
C GLY A 51 30.45 7.81 20.93
N THR A 52 29.83 8.95 20.61
CA THR A 52 28.36 9.05 20.54
C THR A 52 27.81 8.14 19.47
N MET A 53 26.69 7.48 19.74
CA MET A 53 25.99 6.61 18.81
C MET A 53 24.57 7.09 18.56
N LEU A 54 24.15 7.00 17.30
CA LEU A 54 22.76 7.24 16.92
C LEU A 54 22.18 5.96 16.34
N VAL A 55 21.06 5.50 16.92
CA VAL A 55 20.36 4.27 16.55
C VAL A 55 18.97 4.61 16.01
N THR A 56 18.55 3.96 14.93
CA THR A 56 17.22 4.13 14.34
C THR A 56 16.22 3.14 14.92
N ASP A 57 15.16 3.63 15.55
CA ASP A 57 14.01 2.83 15.99
C ASP A 57 12.89 2.93 14.96
N TYR A 58 12.86 1.94 14.07
CA TYR A 58 12.06 1.95 12.85
C TYR A 58 10.55 1.89 13.11
N SER A 59 10.10 1.14 14.10
CA SER A 59 8.69 1.06 14.46
C SER A 59 8.28 2.11 15.50
N GLY A 60 9.24 2.60 16.30
CA GLY A 60 9.00 3.63 17.31
C GLY A 60 9.04 5.08 16.82
N ASP A 61 9.23 5.32 15.52
CA ASP A 61 9.27 6.65 14.89
C ASP A 61 10.20 7.63 15.61
N ARG A 62 11.38 7.14 16.01
CA ARG A 62 12.35 7.91 16.81
C ARG A 62 13.79 7.47 16.57
N LEU A 63 14.72 8.30 17.02
CA LEU A 63 16.15 8.01 17.11
C LEU A 63 16.57 7.91 18.57
N LEU A 64 17.53 7.05 18.86
CA LEU A 64 18.09 6.87 20.19
C LEU A 64 19.56 7.30 20.15
N LEU A 65 19.89 8.36 20.87
CA LEU A 65 21.25 8.85 21.07
C LEU A 65 21.82 8.17 22.31
N LEU A 66 22.89 7.41 22.12
CA LEU A 66 23.56 6.66 23.17
C LEU A 66 25.01 7.16 23.32
N ASP A 67 25.55 7.11 24.52
CA ASP A 67 26.99 7.27 24.73
C ASP A 67 27.77 5.98 24.41
N ASP A 68 29.10 6.02 24.58
CA ASP A 68 29.99 4.89 24.28
C ASP A 68 29.79 3.68 25.21
N ASP A 69 29.16 3.91 26.38
CA ASP A 69 28.78 2.87 27.32
C ASP A 69 27.35 2.33 27.05
N LEU A 70 26.68 2.75 25.98
CA LEU A 70 25.29 2.41 25.63
C LEU A 70 24.21 3.02 26.54
N ASP A 71 24.53 4.02 27.34
CA ASP A 71 23.52 4.71 28.15
C ASP A 71 22.73 5.69 27.26
N LEU A 72 21.40 5.66 27.39
CA LEU A 72 20.50 6.49 26.58
C LEU A 72 20.54 7.94 27.05
N GLU A 73 21.14 8.81 26.25
CA GLU A 73 21.18 10.25 26.51
C GLU A 73 19.88 10.92 26.07
N LYS A 74 19.35 10.53 24.90
CA LYS A 74 18.19 11.21 24.30
C LYS A 74 17.41 10.30 23.37
N ALA A 75 16.09 10.27 23.54
CA ALA A 75 15.16 9.78 22.52
C ALA A 75 14.62 10.97 21.71
N ILE A 76 14.80 10.95 20.40
CA ILE A 76 14.49 12.05 19.49
C ILE A 76 13.32 11.61 18.61
N PRO A 77 12.10 12.13 18.80
CA PRO A 77 10.99 11.86 17.89
C PRO A 77 11.32 12.32 16.48
N THR A 78 10.96 11.53 15.47
CA THR A 78 11.14 11.85 14.06
C THR A 78 9.80 11.80 13.32
N GLY A 79 9.85 11.90 11.98
CA GLY A 79 8.77 11.36 11.16
C GLY A 79 8.77 9.83 11.17
N HIS A 80 8.02 9.24 10.24
CA HIS A 80 7.73 7.82 10.26
C HIS A 80 8.86 6.97 9.68
N ARG A 81 9.16 5.87 10.39
CA ARG A 81 10.11 4.82 9.99
C ARG A 81 11.53 5.31 9.71
N PRO A 82 12.26 5.85 10.70
CA PRO A 82 13.69 6.11 10.54
C PRO A 82 14.43 4.80 10.27
N TYR A 83 15.31 4.77 9.25
CA TYR A 83 15.97 3.52 8.83
C TYR A 83 17.48 3.63 8.74
N GLY A 84 18.00 4.29 7.70
CA GLY A 84 19.43 4.38 7.43
C GLY A 84 20.05 5.47 8.28
N VAL A 85 21.21 5.18 8.89
CA VAL A 85 22.02 6.18 9.59
C VAL A 85 23.49 5.99 9.26
N ILE A 86 24.19 7.07 8.94
CA ILE A 86 25.65 7.11 8.78
C ILE A 86 26.22 8.38 9.42
N PHE A 87 27.48 8.33 9.85
CA PHE A 87 28.18 9.49 10.40
C PHE A 87 29.08 10.16 9.34
N ASP A 88 28.97 11.47 9.21
CA ASP A 88 29.81 12.34 8.38
C ASP A 88 30.85 13.04 9.28
N ALA A 89 32.06 12.49 9.30
CA ALA A 89 33.16 13.03 10.12
C ALA A 89 33.59 14.45 9.69
N LYS A 90 33.41 14.86 8.43
CA LYS A 90 33.77 16.22 7.99
C LYS A 90 32.87 17.27 8.62
N ARG A 91 31.58 16.94 8.79
CA ARG A 91 30.56 17.85 9.33
C ARG A 91 30.23 17.59 10.80
N GLN A 92 30.66 16.45 11.33
CA GLN A 92 30.27 15.93 12.64
C GLN A 92 28.75 15.75 12.76
N TRP A 93 28.13 15.22 11.69
CA TRP A 93 26.68 15.00 11.60
C TRP A 93 26.34 13.53 11.38
N PHE A 94 25.20 13.11 11.91
CA PHE A 94 24.53 11.89 11.50
C PHE A 94 23.51 12.19 10.41
N TRP A 95 23.62 11.54 9.26
CA TRP A 95 22.61 11.55 8.21
C TRP A 95 21.60 10.42 8.45
N VAL A 96 20.30 10.72 8.37
CA VAL A 96 19.23 9.80 8.70
C VAL A 96 18.15 9.79 7.62
N THR A 97 17.78 8.62 7.11
CA THR A 97 16.62 8.46 6.21
C THR A 97 15.35 8.17 6.99
N LEU A 98 14.25 8.85 6.65
CA LEU A 98 12.90 8.51 7.12
C LEU A 98 12.13 7.86 5.97
N PHE A 99 12.00 6.53 6.04
CA PHE A 99 11.61 5.69 4.93
C PHE A 99 10.18 5.95 4.44
N GLU A 100 9.22 6.06 5.37
CA GLU A 100 7.81 6.25 5.03
C GLU A 100 7.50 7.73 4.75
N SER A 101 8.14 8.65 5.49
CA SER A 101 7.92 10.09 5.34
C SER A 101 8.61 10.74 4.14
N ALA A 102 9.44 10.00 3.38
CA ALA A 102 10.21 10.54 2.25
C ALA A 102 11.10 11.74 2.64
N ARG A 103 11.87 11.60 3.73
CA ARG A 103 12.75 12.66 4.26
C ARG A 103 14.18 12.16 4.42
N LEU A 104 15.11 13.11 4.31
CA LEU A 104 16.50 12.99 4.73
C LEU A 104 16.78 14.09 5.77
N GLN A 105 17.24 13.67 6.94
CA GLN A 105 17.56 14.54 8.07
C GLN A 105 19.04 14.47 8.42
N ALA A 106 19.55 15.51 9.05
CA ALA A 106 20.90 15.53 9.64
C ALA A 106 20.86 16.01 11.08
N TYR A 107 21.60 15.36 11.97
CA TYR A 107 21.71 15.68 13.39
C TYR A 107 23.16 15.89 13.81
N ASP A 108 23.45 16.82 14.70
CA ASP A 108 24.78 16.86 15.35
C ASP A 108 24.95 15.76 16.41
N THR A 109 26.15 15.64 16.99
CA THR A 109 26.44 14.65 18.04
C THR A 109 25.64 14.88 19.32
N ALA A 110 25.07 16.08 19.55
CA ALA A 110 24.14 16.33 20.66
C ALA A 110 22.67 16.02 20.31
N GLY A 111 22.41 15.44 19.13
CA GLY A 111 21.07 15.07 18.68
C GLY A 111 20.17 16.28 18.36
N ASN A 112 20.75 17.38 17.88
CA ASN A 112 20.01 18.54 17.37
C ASN A 112 19.89 18.48 15.85
N LEU A 113 18.66 18.63 15.35
CA LEU A 113 18.37 18.67 13.93
C LEU A 113 19.06 19.87 13.25
N LYS A 114 19.86 19.61 12.22
CA LYS A 114 20.62 20.61 11.43
C LYS A 114 20.06 20.82 10.04
N LEU A 115 19.45 19.79 9.48
CA LEU A 115 18.86 19.79 8.15
C LEU A 115 17.68 18.83 8.12
N ASP A 116 16.64 19.23 7.41
CA ASP A 116 15.47 18.40 7.17
C ASP A 116 14.93 18.68 5.76
N ALA A 117 15.09 17.70 4.86
CA ALA A 117 14.83 17.85 3.44
C ALA A 117 13.86 16.77 2.94
N GLU A 118 12.97 17.17 2.02
CA GLU A 118 12.17 16.22 1.25
C GLU A 118 13.05 15.47 0.24
N THR A 119 12.70 14.22 0.00
CA THR A 119 13.35 13.37 -1.01
C THR A 119 12.29 12.73 -1.90
N ALA A 120 12.71 12.00 -2.94
CA ALA A 120 11.81 11.03 -3.54
C ALA A 120 11.37 9.97 -2.49
N GLU A 121 10.28 9.26 -2.76
CA GLU A 121 9.70 8.30 -1.81
C GLU A 121 10.65 7.15 -1.44
N THR A 122 10.42 6.53 -0.29
CA THR A 122 11.16 5.33 0.19
C THR A 122 12.69 5.48 0.30
N PRO A 123 13.23 6.61 0.81
CA PRO A 123 14.67 6.77 1.03
C PRO A 123 15.17 5.73 2.03
N ARG A 124 16.25 5.01 1.72
CA ARG A 124 16.66 3.81 2.46
C ARG A 124 18.15 3.82 2.83
N GLY A 125 19.02 3.35 1.95
CA GLY A 125 20.45 3.23 2.18
C GLY A 125 21.20 4.53 1.96
N LEU A 126 22.27 4.72 2.72
CA LEU A 126 23.16 5.87 2.64
C LEU A 126 24.61 5.43 2.43
N ALA A 127 25.39 6.24 1.70
CA ALA A 127 26.84 6.15 1.64
C ALA A 127 27.48 7.52 1.39
N LEU A 128 28.66 7.74 1.96
CA LEU A 128 29.47 8.94 1.71
C LEU A 128 30.68 8.57 0.85
N THR A 129 30.90 9.34 -0.21
CA THR A 129 32.09 9.21 -1.04
C THR A 129 33.23 10.09 -0.50
N ASN A 130 34.46 9.73 -0.87
CA ASN A 130 35.66 10.50 -0.46
C ASN A 130 35.65 11.94 -0.99
N ASP A 131 35.07 12.15 -2.18
CA ASP A 131 34.91 13.45 -2.84
C ASP A 131 33.70 14.27 -2.35
N ASP A 132 33.16 13.93 -1.16
CA ASP A 132 32.14 14.71 -0.45
C ASP A 132 30.73 14.67 -1.09
N ARG A 133 30.35 13.53 -1.66
CA ARG A 133 28.99 13.26 -2.12
C ARG A 133 28.25 12.33 -1.16
N LEU A 134 26.97 12.61 -0.96
CA LEU A 134 26.04 11.72 -0.25
C LEU A 134 25.19 10.98 -1.27
N LEU A 135 25.23 9.65 -1.22
CA LEU A 135 24.41 8.75 -2.01
C LEU A 135 23.24 8.25 -1.17
N LEU A 136 22.06 8.21 -1.79
CA LEU A 136 20.82 7.78 -1.15
C LEU A 136 20.02 6.87 -2.10
N THR A 137 19.75 5.62 -1.70
CA THR A 137 18.85 4.74 -2.45
C THR A 137 17.39 5.01 -2.12
N HIS A 138 16.52 4.80 -3.10
CA HIS A 138 15.07 4.79 -2.96
C HIS A 138 14.55 3.38 -3.23
N ALA A 139 14.21 2.66 -2.17
CA ALA A 139 14.08 1.20 -2.20
C ALA A 139 12.95 0.72 -3.13
N MET A 140 11.82 1.42 -3.16
CA MET A 140 10.64 0.98 -3.92
C MET A 140 10.47 1.68 -5.26
N THR A 141 11.23 2.73 -5.55
CA THR A 141 11.18 3.42 -6.85
C THR A 141 12.31 3.01 -7.79
N GLY A 142 13.35 2.33 -7.30
CA GLY A 142 14.45 1.88 -8.14
C GLY A 142 15.43 3.00 -8.48
N GLN A 143 15.64 3.95 -7.56
CA GLN A 143 16.42 5.17 -7.83
C GLN A 143 17.59 5.34 -6.86
N LEU A 144 18.63 6.03 -7.33
CA LEU A 144 19.76 6.52 -6.55
C LEU A 144 19.84 8.04 -6.69
N ALA A 145 19.81 8.76 -5.58
CA ALA A 145 20.08 10.19 -5.51
C ALA A 145 21.54 10.43 -5.11
N ILE A 146 22.21 11.36 -5.79
CA ILE A 146 23.58 11.81 -5.49
C ILE A 146 23.52 13.31 -5.16
N TYR A 147 23.93 13.66 -3.95
CA TYR A 147 24.01 15.04 -3.46
C TYR A 147 25.46 15.46 -3.34
N ASP A 148 25.80 16.60 -3.93
CA ASP A 148 27.11 17.24 -3.78
C ASP A 148 27.15 18.07 -2.50
N LEU A 149 27.72 17.53 -1.42
CA LEU A 149 27.67 18.18 -0.11
C LEU A 149 28.58 19.42 -0.01
N ALA A 150 29.49 19.63 -0.96
CA ALA A 150 30.27 20.88 -1.04
C ALA A 150 29.37 22.08 -1.40
N LYS A 151 28.18 21.83 -1.95
CA LYS A 151 27.17 22.83 -2.32
C LYS A 151 26.04 22.98 -1.30
N LEU A 152 26.23 22.53 -0.05
CA LEU A 152 25.26 22.79 1.01
C LEU A 152 25.04 24.30 1.18
N GLY A 153 23.76 24.70 1.15
CA GLY A 153 23.38 26.08 1.42
C GLY A 153 23.26 26.32 2.92
N HIS A 154 23.40 27.59 3.32
CA HIS A 154 23.10 28.05 4.68
C HIS A 154 21.96 29.06 4.64
N GLY A 155 20.83 28.72 5.26
CA GLY A 155 19.63 29.56 5.33
C GLY A 155 19.24 29.91 6.76
N ALA A 156 18.19 30.73 6.89
CA ALA A 156 17.71 31.21 8.19
C ALA A 156 17.17 30.12 9.13
N LYS A 157 16.84 28.93 8.61
CA LYS A 157 16.33 27.77 9.38
C LYS A 157 17.34 26.61 9.50
N GLY A 158 18.60 26.83 9.14
CA GLY A 158 19.63 25.80 9.09
C GLY A 158 20.17 25.55 7.69
N SER A 159 20.85 24.42 7.51
CA SER A 159 21.46 24.07 6.23
C SER A 159 20.43 23.51 5.25
N SER A 160 20.62 23.75 3.95
CA SER A 160 19.73 23.26 2.89
C SER A 160 20.48 22.31 1.94
N LEU A 161 19.81 21.23 1.56
CA LEU A 161 20.35 20.24 0.65
C LEU A 161 20.30 20.75 -0.81
N PRO A 162 21.34 20.57 -1.63
CA PRO A 162 21.26 20.88 -3.05
C PRO A 162 20.30 19.93 -3.77
N LYS A 163 19.85 20.32 -4.96
CA LYS A 163 19.08 19.41 -5.82
C LYS A 163 19.95 18.20 -6.20
N PRO A 164 19.49 16.96 -6.00
CA PRO A 164 20.29 15.78 -6.33
C PRO A 164 20.36 15.55 -7.83
N LYS A 165 21.41 14.84 -8.26
CA LYS A 165 21.35 14.02 -9.48
C LYS A 165 20.59 12.75 -9.15
N LEU A 166 19.47 12.51 -9.84
CA LEU A 166 18.67 11.31 -9.67
C LEU A 166 18.95 10.33 -10.82
N ILE A 167 19.37 9.12 -10.49
CA ILE A 167 19.59 8.01 -11.41
C ILE A 167 18.46 6.99 -11.20
N THR A 168 17.64 6.76 -12.21
CA THR A 168 16.66 5.67 -12.21
C THR A 168 17.30 4.43 -12.83
N LEU A 169 17.33 3.32 -12.08
CA LEU A 169 17.85 2.06 -12.58
C LEU A 169 16.96 1.51 -13.71
N ALA A 170 17.58 0.93 -14.72
CA ALA A 170 16.88 0.46 -15.91
C ALA A 170 15.96 -0.73 -15.59
N GLU A 171 14.72 -0.68 -16.07
CA GLU A 171 13.88 -1.88 -16.15
C GLU A 171 14.39 -2.78 -17.28
N THR A 172 14.52 -4.08 -17.02
CA THR A 172 14.91 -5.06 -18.06
C THR A 172 13.74 -5.93 -18.44
N HIS A 173 13.69 -6.38 -19.70
CA HIS A 173 12.59 -7.19 -20.24
C HIS A 173 13.15 -8.38 -21.03
N SER A 174 12.45 -9.53 -20.96
CA SER A 174 12.72 -10.71 -21.77
C SER A 174 11.40 -11.39 -22.16
N ASP A 175 11.36 -11.92 -23.38
CA ASP A 175 10.25 -12.74 -23.87
C ASP A 175 10.16 -14.10 -23.15
N THR A 176 11.24 -14.54 -22.48
CA THR A 176 11.25 -15.75 -21.67
C THR A 176 10.97 -15.38 -20.20
N PRO A 177 9.84 -15.80 -19.61
CA PRO A 177 9.48 -15.41 -18.24
C PRO A 177 10.51 -15.78 -17.17
N SER A 178 11.26 -16.87 -17.37
CA SER A 178 12.30 -17.34 -16.44
C SER A 178 13.63 -16.59 -16.55
N ASP A 179 13.81 -15.72 -17.54
CA ASP A 179 15.00 -14.89 -17.64
C ASP A 179 14.93 -13.74 -16.62
N SER A 180 16.06 -13.35 -16.06
CA SER A 180 16.12 -12.24 -15.11
C SER A 180 15.68 -10.92 -15.74
N GLN A 181 14.53 -10.41 -15.30
CA GLN A 181 13.89 -9.22 -15.83
C GLN A 181 13.03 -8.51 -14.78
N GLY A 182 12.61 -7.29 -15.06
CA GLY A 182 11.66 -6.54 -14.25
C GLY A 182 12.19 -5.24 -13.67
N LEU A 183 11.40 -4.68 -12.76
CA LEU A 183 11.64 -3.40 -12.08
C LEU A 183 12.61 -3.56 -10.90
N PRO A 184 13.69 -2.76 -10.82
CA PRO A 184 14.56 -2.74 -9.65
C PRO A 184 13.84 -2.28 -8.37
N ARG A 185 13.86 -3.10 -7.32
CA ARG A 185 13.17 -2.90 -6.03
C ARG A 185 14.00 -3.45 -4.87
N LEU A 186 13.70 -3.00 -3.65
CA LEU A 186 14.39 -3.38 -2.41
C LEU A 186 15.87 -2.94 -2.43
N LEU A 187 16.15 -1.71 -2.88
CA LEU A 187 17.50 -1.14 -2.81
C LEU A 187 17.84 -0.72 -1.37
N ASP A 188 18.37 -1.65 -0.57
CA ASP A 188 18.71 -1.40 0.82
C ASP A 188 20.10 -0.77 1.00
N GLY A 189 21.17 -1.43 0.54
CA GLY A 189 22.55 -1.02 0.79
C GLY A 189 23.27 -0.42 -0.41
N ILE A 190 24.33 0.35 -0.13
CA ILE A 190 25.27 0.88 -1.13
C ILE A 190 26.67 0.40 -0.76
N ALA A 191 27.37 -0.24 -1.70
CA ALA A 191 28.76 -0.63 -1.53
C ALA A 191 29.64 0.19 -2.46
N LEU A 192 30.52 1.01 -1.90
CA LEU A 192 31.47 1.81 -2.68
C LEU A 192 32.74 1.02 -2.95
N SER A 193 33.25 1.08 -4.17
CA SER A 193 34.58 0.56 -4.49
C SER A 193 35.65 1.34 -3.71
N PRO A 194 36.79 0.70 -3.31
CA PRO A 194 37.84 1.39 -2.56
C PRO A 194 38.46 2.60 -3.28
N ASP A 195 38.44 2.60 -4.62
CA ASP A 195 38.89 3.72 -5.44
C ASP A 195 37.83 4.84 -5.61
N GLY A 196 36.60 4.61 -5.15
CA GLY A 196 35.50 5.56 -5.22
C GLY A 196 34.87 5.72 -6.61
N SER A 197 35.22 4.88 -7.59
CA SER A 197 34.72 4.97 -8.96
C SER A 197 33.39 4.26 -9.20
N GLU A 198 33.00 3.31 -8.34
CA GLU A 198 31.79 2.51 -8.52
C GLU A 198 30.95 2.41 -7.24
N ALA A 199 29.63 2.34 -7.42
CA ALA A 199 28.70 1.91 -6.39
C ALA A 199 27.94 0.64 -6.83
N TRP A 200 27.95 -0.38 -5.98
CA TRP A 200 27.21 -1.63 -6.18
C TRP A 200 25.95 -1.62 -5.31
N LEU A 201 24.79 -1.85 -5.94
CA LEU A 201 23.46 -1.76 -5.32
C LEU A 201 22.79 -3.13 -5.38
N PRO A 202 22.78 -3.94 -4.30
CA PRO A 202 22.01 -5.17 -4.23
C PRO A 202 20.51 -4.88 -4.23
N HIS A 203 19.75 -5.64 -5.00
CA HIS A 203 18.30 -5.46 -5.12
C HIS A 203 17.62 -6.72 -5.70
N VAL A 204 16.31 -6.64 -5.88
CA VAL A 204 15.54 -7.61 -6.70
C VAL A 204 14.95 -6.94 -7.93
N LEU A 205 14.61 -7.73 -8.93
CA LEU A 205 13.83 -7.33 -10.09
C LEU A 205 12.44 -7.93 -9.96
N TRP A 206 11.40 -7.10 -9.97
CA TRP A 206 10.00 -7.51 -9.98
C TRP A 206 9.48 -7.61 -11.40
N SER A 207 9.15 -8.84 -11.82
CA SER A 207 8.60 -9.13 -13.14
C SER A 207 7.11 -9.44 -13.02
N PHE A 208 6.28 -8.41 -13.05
CA PHE A 208 4.81 -8.53 -12.90
C PHE A 208 4.06 -8.24 -14.22
N SER A 209 4.71 -8.52 -15.35
CA SER A 209 4.11 -8.51 -16.69
C SER A 209 3.28 -9.78 -16.98
N HIS A 210 3.27 -10.73 -16.06
CA HIS A 210 2.69 -12.06 -16.17
C HIS A 210 2.29 -12.55 -14.76
N PRO A 211 1.51 -13.64 -14.63
CA PRO A 211 0.99 -14.08 -13.34
C PRO A 211 2.09 -14.40 -12.31
N PHE A 212 1.77 -14.21 -11.03
CA PHE A 212 2.65 -14.52 -9.90
C PHE A 212 2.86 -16.04 -9.81
N GLN A 213 4.03 -16.51 -10.22
CA GLN A 213 4.35 -17.92 -10.35
C GLN A 213 5.80 -18.20 -9.94
N PHE A 214 6.00 -19.41 -9.45
CA PHE A 214 7.33 -19.95 -9.19
C PHE A 214 8.20 -19.82 -10.46
N GLN A 215 9.45 -19.39 -10.27
CA GLN A 215 10.46 -19.25 -11.32
C GLN A 215 10.31 -18.10 -12.33
N SER A 216 9.41 -17.14 -12.11
CA SER A 216 9.23 -16.05 -13.08
C SER A 216 8.96 -14.66 -12.49
N THR A 217 8.61 -14.57 -11.20
CA THR A 217 8.11 -13.34 -10.59
C THR A 217 9.18 -12.41 -10.00
N VAL A 218 10.24 -12.97 -9.39
CA VAL A 218 11.30 -12.19 -8.74
C VAL A 218 12.68 -12.72 -9.10
N PHE A 219 13.62 -11.81 -9.37
CA PHE A 219 15.00 -12.15 -9.69
C PHE A 219 16.01 -11.33 -8.86
N PRO A 220 16.98 -11.97 -8.20
CA PRO A 220 18.03 -11.26 -7.48
C PRO A 220 19.05 -10.62 -8.43
N ALA A 221 19.45 -9.39 -8.16
CA ALA A 221 20.42 -8.66 -8.97
C ALA A 221 21.31 -7.69 -8.17
N VAL A 222 22.40 -7.26 -8.79
CA VAL A 222 23.23 -6.15 -8.29
C VAL A 222 23.49 -5.16 -9.43
N SER A 223 23.01 -3.93 -9.29
CA SER A 223 23.31 -2.85 -10.24
C SER A 223 24.66 -2.21 -9.93
N ILE A 224 25.37 -1.83 -10.99
CA ILE A 224 26.67 -1.16 -10.91
C ILE A 224 26.50 0.25 -11.44
N ILE A 225 26.81 1.24 -10.61
CA ILE A 225 26.79 2.65 -10.94
C ILE A 225 28.22 3.10 -11.15
N ASP A 226 28.46 3.70 -12.31
CA ASP A 226 29.66 4.47 -12.58
C ASP A 226 29.51 5.83 -11.89
N LEU A 227 30.37 6.13 -10.92
CA LEU A 227 30.31 7.37 -10.15
C LEU A 227 31.02 8.54 -10.83
N ASP A 228 31.85 8.28 -11.84
CA ASP A 228 32.46 9.32 -12.66
C ASP A 228 31.48 9.82 -13.73
N GLU A 229 30.73 8.88 -14.34
CA GLU A 229 29.71 9.19 -15.35
C GLU A 229 28.30 9.40 -14.76
N GLU A 230 28.12 9.11 -13.48
CA GLU A 230 26.85 9.16 -12.75
C GLU A 230 25.71 8.43 -13.47
N LYS A 231 25.98 7.19 -13.91
CA LYS A 231 25.03 6.37 -14.66
C LYS A 231 25.12 4.89 -14.31
N GLU A 232 24.03 4.17 -14.52
CA GLU A 232 24.06 2.71 -14.41
C GLU A 232 24.76 2.07 -15.62
N ARG A 233 25.66 1.12 -15.35
CA ARG A 233 26.25 0.22 -16.34
C ARG A 233 25.35 -1.01 -16.53
N VAL A 234 24.23 -0.82 -17.24
CA VAL A 234 23.18 -1.84 -17.40
C VAL A 234 23.72 -3.17 -17.94
N ASP A 235 24.62 -3.13 -18.93
CA ASP A 235 25.24 -4.33 -19.53
C ASP A 235 26.16 -5.10 -18.57
N GLU A 236 26.57 -4.47 -17.47
CA GLU A 236 27.40 -5.05 -16.41
C GLU A 236 26.59 -5.41 -15.15
N ARG A 237 25.28 -5.14 -15.12
CA ARG A 237 24.40 -5.52 -14.01
C ARG A 237 24.55 -7.01 -13.73
N LYS A 238 24.72 -7.35 -12.45
CA LYS A 238 24.89 -8.73 -12.03
C LYS A 238 23.52 -9.41 -11.89
N GLN A 239 23.09 -10.12 -12.93
CA GLN A 239 21.88 -10.94 -12.89
C GLN A 239 22.21 -12.30 -12.28
N LEU A 240 21.91 -12.52 -11.00
CA LEU A 240 22.55 -13.60 -10.25
C LEU A 240 22.14 -15.00 -10.73
N PHE A 241 20.94 -15.20 -11.29
CA PHE A 241 20.58 -16.49 -11.90
C PHE A 241 21.33 -16.82 -13.19
N LEU A 242 21.74 -15.82 -13.96
CA LEU A 242 22.55 -16.02 -15.17
C LEU A 242 24.05 -16.10 -14.86
N GLN A 243 24.49 -15.42 -13.81
CA GLN A 243 25.90 -15.16 -13.56
C GLN A 243 26.52 -16.03 -12.47
N ILE A 244 25.73 -16.77 -11.68
CA ILE A 244 26.24 -17.87 -10.85
C ILE A 244 26.49 -19.08 -11.78
N ASN A 245 27.50 -18.96 -12.63
CA ASN A 245 28.03 -20.08 -13.41
C ASN A 245 29.08 -20.84 -12.58
N LEU A 246 28.69 -21.18 -11.35
CA LEU A 246 29.46 -22.06 -10.47
C LEU A 246 28.93 -23.48 -10.68
N PRO A 247 29.71 -24.39 -11.30
CA PRO A 247 29.22 -25.74 -11.59
C PRO A 247 28.79 -26.44 -10.30
N SER A 248 27.51 -26.78 -10.20
CA SER A 248 26.95 -27.66 -9.18
C SER A 248 27.10 -29.13 -9.60
N VAL A 249 26.90 -30.05 -8.67
CA VAL A 249 26.75 -31.48 -8.98
C VAL A 249 25.52 -31.62 -9.90
N GLY A 250 25.73 -32.07 -11.14
CA GLY A 250 24.65 -32.25 -12.12
C GLY A 250 24.39 -31.06 -13.06
N ASN A 251 25.27 -30.04 -13.11
CA ASN A 251 25.22 -28.94 -14.09
C ASN A 251 23.96 -28.06 -14.02
N ARG A 252 23.34 -27.94 -12.83
CA ARG A 252 22.20 -27.03 -12.58
C ARG A 252 22.69 -25.65 -12.11
N SER A 253 22.01 -24.59 -12.52
CA SER A 253 22.25 -23.24 -11.98
C SER A 253 21.95 -23.21 -10.49
N GLN A 254 22.81 -22.55 -9.72
CA GLN A 254 22.63 -22.41 -8.28
C GLN A 254 21.79 -21.15 -8.00
N ILE A 255 20.55 -21.35 -7.55
CA ILE A 255 19.57 -20.28 -7.32
C ILE A 255 19.70 -19.67 -5.92
N VAL A 256 19.61 -18.35 -5.80
CA VAL A 256 19.77 -17.59 -4.56
C VAL A 256 18.65 -16.57 -4.39
N SER A 257 18.45 -16.01 -3.21
CA SER A 257 17.35 -15.04 -3.02
C SER A 257 17.67 -13.94 -2.01
N ASN A 258 16.99 -12.81 -2.21
CA ASN A 258 17.05 -11.59 -1.40
C ASN A 258 18.48 -11.10 -1.10
N PRO A 259 19.22 -10.60 -2.11
CA PRO A 259 20.48 -9.88 -1.88
C PRO A 259 20.25 -8.71 -0.91
N PHE A 260 21.16 -8.51 0.06
CA PHE A 260 20.99 -7.47 1.06
C PHE A 260 22.17 -6.49 1.11
N ALA A 261 23.34 -6.93 1.56
CA ALA A 261 24.53 -6.07 1.69
C ALA A 261 25.70 -6.58 0.84
N ALA A 262 26.38 -5.65 0.18
CA ALA A 262 27.66 -5.89 -0.45
C ALA A 262 28.78 -5.12 0.28
N ARG A 263 30.00 -5.67 0.33
CA ARG A 263 31.21 -4.96 0.75
C ARG A 263 32.40 -5.39 -0.09
N PHE A 264 33.25 -4.43 -0.42
CA PHE A 264 34.52 -4.68 -1.07
C PHE A 264 35.57 -5.13 -0.05
N ALA A 265 36.38 -6.11 -0.41
CA ALA A 265 37.64 -6.35 0.29
C ALA A 265 38.52 -5.10 0.23
N THR A 266 39.36 -4.89 1.25
CA THR A 266 40.22 -3.70 1.37
C THR A 266 41.15 -3.51 0.17
N ASP A 267 41.56 -4.60 -0.49
CA ASP A 267 42.41 -4.56 -1.68
C ASP A 267 41.64 -4.31 -3.00
N GLY A 268 40.31 -4.19 -2.94
CA GLY A 268 39.43 -3.97 -4.08
C GLY A 268 39.32 -5.15 -5.04
N LYS A 269 39.88 -6.32 -4.71
CA LYS A 269 39.87 -7.47 -5.63
C LYS A 269 38.66 -8.37 -5.48
N ARG A 270 37.88 -8.22 -4.40
CA ARG A 270 36.68 -9.02 -4.15
C ARG A 270 35.52 -8.18 -3.65
N VAL A 271 34.33 -8.69 -3.92
CA VAL A 271 33.08 -8.21 -3.31
C VAL A 271 32.40 -9.39 -2.64
N TYR A 272 32.05 -9.23 -1.38
CA TYR A 272 31.24 -10.18 -0.62
C TYR A 272 29.80 -9.67 -0.59
N LEU A 273 28.84 -10.54 -0.87
CA LEU A 273 27.42 -10.25 -0.94
C LEU A 273 26.64 -11.23 -0.06
N THR A 274 25.88 -10.72 0.90
CA THR A 274 24.92 -11.51 1.67
C THR A 274 23.63 -11.72 0.87
N LEU A 275 23.11 -12.94 0.95
CA LEU A 275 21.85 -13.36 0.33
C LEU A 275 20.93 -13.80 1.47
N ALA A 276 20.10 -12.88 1.95
CA ALA A 276 19.36 -13.03 3.20
C ALA A 276 18.32 -14.15 3.13
N GLY A 277 17.69 -14.35 1.98
CA GLY A 277 16.61 -15.33 1.79
C GLY A 277 17.14 -16.76 1.68
N SER A 278 18.15 -16.96 0.82
CA SER A 278 18.78 -18.27 0.62
C SER A 278 19.87 -18.62 1.63
N GLU A 279 20.24 -17.65 2.47
CA GLU A 279 21.21 -17.78 3.57
C GLU A 279 22.62 -18.13 3.11
N ASP A 280 23.06 -17.45 2.06
CA ASP A 280 24.34 -17.71 1.44
C ASP A 280 25.25 -16.46 1.48
N LEU A 281 26.55 -16.70 1.28
CA LEU A 281 27.50 -15.64 0.92
C LEU A 281 27.99 -15.86 -0.51
N LEU A 282 27.75 -14.87 -1.38
CA LEU A 282 28.29 -14.84 -2.73
C LEU A 282 29.55 -13.99 -2.78
N VAL A 283 30.58 -14.49 -3.47
CA VAL A 283 31.88 -13.82 -3.62
C VAL A 283 32.13 -13.55 -5.10
N PHE A 284 32.37 -12.29 -5.45
CA PHE A 284 32.85 -11.89 -6.76
C PHE A 284 34.36 -11.69 -6.74
N ASP A 285 35.06 -12.19 -7.75
CA ASP A 285 36.48 -11.93 -7.97
C ASP A 285 36.63 -10.88 -9.09
N LEU A 286 37.02 -9.66 -8.69
CA LEU A 286 37.25 -8.53 -9.57
C LEU A 286 38.62 -8.60 -10.26
N SER A 287 39.58 -9.39 -9.74
CA SER A 287 40.92 -9.51 -10.36
C SER A 287 40.89 -10.16 -11.75
N ARG A 288 39.80 -10.85 -12.09
CA ARG A 288 39.59 -11.55 -13.36
C ARG A 288 38.57 -10.88 -14.28
N SER A 289 38.09 -9.68 -13.95
CA SER A 289 37.17 -8.94 -14.81
C SER A 289 37.90 -8.45 -16.06
N GLY A 290 37.57 -8.98 -17.23
CA GLY A 290 38.10 -8.48 -18.50
C GLY A 290 37.37 -7.21 -18.93
N LYS A 291 38.11 -6.19 -19.36
CA LYS A 291 37.54 -5.04 -20.09
C LYS A 291 37.04 -5.51 -21.46
N SER A 292 35.85 -5.05 -21.87
CA SER A 292 35.32 -5.30 -23.22
C SER A 292 36.36 -4.88 -24.26
N ASN A 293 36.74 -5.80 -25.15
CA ASN A 293 37.79 -5.57 -26.14
C ASN A 293 37.12 -5.46 -27.51
N ASN A 294 37.00 -4.23 -28.02
CA ASN A 294 36.25 -3.89 -29.25
C ASN A 294 36.76 -4.61 -30.53
N ASN A 295 37.93 -5.27 -30.48
CA ASN A 295 38.54 -5.96 -31.62
C ASN A 295 38.16 -7.45 -31.77
N ARG A 296 37.29 -8.02 -30.92
CA ARG A 296 36.85 -9.43 -31.06
C ARG A 296 35.45 -9.56 -31.65
N HIS A 297 35.37 -9.51 -32.98
CA HIS A 297 34.15 -9.62 -33.80
C HIS A 297 33.36 -10.96 -33.73
N ARG A 298 33.60 -11.89 -32.79
CA ARG A 298 33.07 -13.26 -32.93
C ARG A 298 32.35 -13.93 -31.77
N ARG A 299 31.98 -13.24 -30.67
CA ARG A 299 31.00 -13.80 -29.70
C ARG A 299 30.05 -12.73 -29.13
N LYS A 300 28.80 -12.78 -29.57
CA LYS A 300 27.66 -11.91 -29.17
C LYS A 300 27.09 -12.19 -27.74
N LYS A 301 27.87 -12.78 -26.82
CA LYS A 301 27.42 -13.10 -25.45
C LYS A 301 28.53 -12.89 -24.41
N PHE A 302 29.17 -11.72 -24.43
CA PHE A 302 29.99 -11.27 -23.31
C PHE A 302 29.17 -10.23 -22.54
N GLN A 303 28.44 -10.65 -21.51
CA GLN A 303 28.02 -9.71 -20.47
C GLN A 303 29.29 -9.41 -19.67
N GLY A 304 29.75 -8.16 -19.74
CA GLY A 304 31.02 -7.72 -19.16
C GLY A 304 31.05 -7.81 -17.63
N GLY A 305 32.27 -7.78 -17.07
CA GLY A 305 32.48 -7.58 -15.63
C GLY A 305 32.87 -8.82 -14.83
N ALA A 306 32.97 -8.64 -13.51
CA ALA A 306 33.42 -9.64 -12.56
C ALA A 306 32.48 -10.83 -12.44
N LYS A 307 33.04 -12.03 -12.26
CA LYS A 307 32.29 -13.28 -12.13
C LYS A 307 32.17 -13.68 -10.67
N ALA A 308 31.06 -14.31 -10.33
CA ALA A 308 30.94 -15.07 -9.10
C ALA A 308 32.06 -16.15 -9.08
N ALA A 309 32.90 -16.11 -8.05
CA ALA A 309 34.02 -17.02 -7.86
C ALA A 309 33.71 -18.11 -6.82
N GLN A 310 32.82 -17.80 -5.87
CA GLN A 310 32.38 -18.73 -4.84
C GLN A 310 30.98 -18.38 -4.38
N LEU A 311 30.20 -19.42 -4.08
CA LEU A 311 28.98 -19.34 -3.31
C LEU A 311 29.16 -20.27 -2.11
N LEU A 312 29.22 -19.69 -0.91
CA LEU A 312 29.30 -20.43 0.34
C LEU A 312 27.87 -20.69 0.79
N ARG A 313 27.41 -21.93 0.60
CA ARG A 313 26.01 -22.29 0.82
C ARG A 313 25.71 -22.76 2.23
N HIS A 314 24.55 -22.25 2.64
CA HIS A 314 23.91 -22.30 3.94
C HIS A 314 24.87 -21.91 5.06
N LEU A 315 25.00 -20.60 5.25
CA LEU A 315 25.62 -20.04 6.43
C LEU A 315 24.91 -20.58 7.70
N PRO A 316 25.64 -20.80 8.79
CA PRO A 316 25.10 -21.44 9.99
C PRO A 316 24.10 -20.59 10.79
N GLY A 317 24.09 -19.27 10.62
CA GLY A 317 23.10 -18.38 11.22
C GLY A 317 21.83 -18.22 10.36
N GLN A 318 20.90 -17.38 10.82
CA GLN A 318 19.61 -17.17 10.14
C GLN A 318 19.46 -15.75 9.57
N ASN A 319 19.05 -15.66 8.30
CA ASN A 319 18.84 -14.42 7.55
C ASN A 319 20.06 -13.46 7.62
N PRO A 320 21.18 -13.79 6.95
CA PRO A 320 22.37 -12.95 6.93
C PRO A 320 22.08 -11.62 6.21
N ARG A 321 22.23 -10.51 6.92
CA ARG A 321 21.91 -9.16 6.38
C ARG A 321 23.15 -8.34 6.13
N ASP A 322 23.84 -7.89 7.16
CA ASP A 322 25.00 -7.02 7.05
C ASP A 322 26.31 -7.79 7.23
N LEU A 323 27.43 -7.20 6.83
CA LEU A 323 28.75 -7.79 7.03
C LEU A 323 29.83 -6.73 7.28
N LEU A 324 30.80 -7.08 8.12
CA LEU A 324 32.00 -6.30 8.44
C LEU A 324 33.23 -7.10 8.01
N ILE A 325 34.14 -6.46 7.29
CA ILE A 325 35.41 -7.06 6.88
C ILE A 325 36.47 -6.59 7.88
N ASP A 326 37.17 -7.55 8.47
CA ASP A 326 38.20 -7.32 9.48
C ASP A 326 39.44 -8.15 9.15
N GLY A 327 40.38 -7.55 8.43
CA GLY A 327 41.58 -8.24 7.97
C GLY A 327 41.22 -9.47 7.13
N ASP A 328 41.62 -10.65 7.60
CA ASP A 328 41.28 -11.93 6.98
C ASP A 328 39.96 -12.53 7.49
N HIS A 329 39.24 -11.85 8.38
CA HIS A 329 37.94 -12.27 8.88
C HIS A 329 36.80 -11.48 8.25
N ILE A 330 35.64 -12.13 8.15
CA ILE A 330 34.38 -11.49 7.76
C ILE A 330 33.37 -11.83 8.84
N LEU A 331 32.83 -10.82 9.51
CA LEU A 331 31.73 -10.98 10.47
C LEU A 331 30.41 -10.77 9.72
N VAL A 332 29.54 -11.76 9.75
CA VAL A 332 28.21 -11.72 9.13
C VAL A 332 27.17 -11.59 10.23
N HIS A 333 26.31 -10.57 10.11
CA HIS A 333 25.20 -10.33 11.03
C HIS A 333 23.97 -11.14 10.62
N ASN A 334 23.58 -12.09 11.46
CA ASN A 334 22.41 -12.93 11.22
C ASN A 334 21.21 -12.38 12.01
N ALA A 335 20.32 -11.69 11.31
CA ALA A 335 19.29 -10.87 11.96
C ALA A 335 18.29 -11.70 12.79
N MET A 336 17.91 -12.89 12.32
CA MET A 336 16.87 -13.71 12.95
C MET A 336 17.48 -14.73 13.90
N GLY A 337 18.76 -15.08 13.70
CA GLY A 337 19.53 -15.90 14.63
C GLY A 337 20.04 -15.11 15.84
N GLN A 338 20.05 -13.77 15.73
CA GLN A 338 20.59 -12.85 16.75
C GLN A 338 22.02 -13.22 17.15
N ASP A 339 22.85 -13.50 16.15
CA ASP A 339 24.25 -13.85 16.32
C ASP A 339 25.12 -13.27 15.19
N LEU A 340 26.43 -13.35 15.40
CA LEU A 340 27.43 -13.13 14.37
C LEU A 340 28.06 -14.45 13.97
N THR A 341 28.20 -14.68 12.66
CA THR A 341 29.07 -15.72 12.13
C THR A 341 30.41 -15.12 11.75
N ARG A 342 31.53 -15.73 12.16
CA ARG A 342 32.86 -15.35 11.68
C ARG A 342 33.29 -16.29 10.57
N LEU A 343 33.65 -15.72 9.44
CA LEU A 343 34.22 -16.40 8.28
C LEU A 343 35.70 -16.02 8.14
N ASN A 344 36.49 -16.92 7.58
CA ASN A 344 37.83 -16.62 7.10
C ASN A 344 37.76 -16.30 5.60
N SER A 345 38.34 -15.18 5.16
CA SER A 345 38.36 -14.72 3.77
C SER A 345 39.26 -15.57 2.86
N GLY A 346 40.17 -16.35 3.46
CA GLY A 346 41.24 -17.09 2.82
C GLY A 346 42.44 -16.22 2.40
N GLY A 347 42.42 -14.92 2.68
CA GLY A 347 43.43 -13.94 2.29
C GLY A 347 43.30 -13.39 0.87
N SER A 348 44.29 -12.63 0.41
CA SER A 348 44.25 -11.87 -0.86
C SER A 348 44.71 -12.66 -2.10
N GLY A 349 45.10 -13.92 -1.94
CA GLY A 349 45.60 -14.76 -3.03
C GLY A 349 44.53 -15.12 -4.07
N PRO A 350 44.87 -15.34 -5.36
CA PRO A 350 43.90 -15.56 -6.44
C PRO A 350 43.07 -16.85 -6.33
N PHE A 351 43.41 -17.75 -5.41
CA PHE A 351 42.68 -19.00 -5.11
C PHE A 351 42.09 -19.04 -3.70
N ALA A 352 42.17 -17.93 -2.96
CA ALA A 352 41.61 -17.88 -1.62
C ALA A 352 40.08 -18.06 -1.68
N ARG A 353 39.59 -18.86 -0.75
CA ARG A 353 38.18 -19.21 -0.62
C ARG A 353 37.72 -18.84 0.77
N VAL A 354 36.52 -18.30 0.83
CA VAL A 354 35.87 -18.01 2.10
C VAL A 354 35.46 -19.34 2.75
N THR A 355 35.75 -19.51 4.02
CA THR A 355 35.32 -20.67 4.82
C THR A 355 34.66 -20.20 6.11
N VAL A 356 33.76 -21.00 6.66
CA VAL A 356 33.26 -20.77 8.02
C VAL A 356 34.42 -21.00 8.99
N ASP A 357 34.70 -20.00 9.83
CA ASP A 357 35.71 -20.11 10.89
C ASP A 357 35.02 -20.42 12.22
N VAL A 358 34.13 -19.53 12.67
CA VAL A 358 33.31 -19.73 13.88
C VAL A 358 31.83 -19.52 13.52
N PRO A 359 31.02 -20.61 13.50
CA PRO A 359 29.61 -20.54 13.10
C PRO A 359 28.75 -19.52 13.85
N HIS A 360 28.87 -19.50 15.18
CA HIS A 360 28.15 -18.58 16.08
C HIS A 360 29.20 -17.89 16.95
N PHE A 361 29.94 -16.97 16.33
CA PHE A 361 31.06 -16.26 16.94
C PHE A 361 30.63 -15.44 18.17
N ALA A 362 29.48 -14.78 18.09
CA ALA A 362 28.92 -13.99 19.20
C ALA A 362 27.41 -14.12 19.23
N LYS A 363 26.82 -14.34 20.42
CA LYS A 363 25.38 -14.20 20.64
C LYS A 363 25.08 -12.74 20.95
N LEU A 364 24.20 -12.11 20.17
CA LEU A 364 23.90 -10.69 20.30
C LEU A 364 22.93 -10.41 21.43
N VAL A 365 21.91 -11.26 21.58
CA VAL A 365 20.82 -11.04 22.53
C VAL A 365 20.83 -12.11 23.62
N GLU A 366 20.62 -11.72 24.86
CA GLU A 366 20.46 -12.65 25.98
C GLU A 366 19.16 -13.43 25.85
N THR A 367 18.04 -12.70 25.80
CA THR A 367 16.67 -13.20 25.64
C THR A 367 15.90 -12.27 24.70
N ASP A 368 15.36 -12.81 23.60
CA ASP A 368 14.45 -12.05 22.74
C ASP A 368 13.12 -11.83 23.50
N PRO A 369 12.69 -10.57 23.74
CA PRO A 369 11.48 -10.29 24.50
C PRO A 369 10.19 -10.67 23.75
N ARG A 370 10.28 -10.98 22.45
CA ARG A 370 9.11 -11.29 21.62
C ARG A 370 8.61 -12.72 21.85
N PRO A 371 7.32 -12.99 21.66
CA PRO A 371 6.77 -14.34 21.71
C PRO A 371 7.45 -15.27 20.68
N GLU A 372 7.77 -16.51 21.07
CA GLU A 372 8.46 -17.45 20.17
C GLU A 372 7.71 -17.72 18.84
N PRO A 373 6.36 -17.84 18.79
CA PRO A 373 5.64 -17.99 17.52
C PRO A 373 5.90 -16.84 16.55
N LEU A 374 6.02 -15.61 17.06
CA LEU A 374 6.31 -14.43 16.25
C LEU A 374 7.73 -14.50 15.68
N GLN A 375 8.71 -14.93 16.47
CA GLN A 375 10.10 -15.11 16.01
C GLN A 375 10.18 -16.18 14.91
N ARG A 376 9.53 -17.34 15.12
CA ARG A 376 9.46 -18.42 14.12
C ARG A 376 8.70 -17.98 12.85
N GLY A 377 7.64 -17.20 13.01
CA GLY A 377 6.90 -16.61 11.90
C GLY A 377 7.71 -15.63 11.05
N GLU A 378 8.42 -14.70 11.69
CA GLU A 378 9.33 -13.76 11.02
C GLU A 378 10.41 -14.52 10.23
N ARG A 379 10.94 -15.59 10.84
CA ARG A 379 11.88 -16.48 10.19
C ARG A 379 11.28 -17.12 8.93
N LEU A 380 10.11 -17.74 9.02
CA LEU A 380 9.42 -18.37 7.88
C LEU A 380 9.12 -17.36 6.76
N PHE A 381 8.71 -16.14 7.10
CA PHE A 381 8.42 -15.07 6.15
C PHE A 381 9.65 -14.65 5.32
N ASN A 382 10.84 -14.70 5.91
CA ASN A 382 12.11 -14.33 5.27
C ASN A 382 12.87 -15.54 4.70
N LEU A 383 12.32 -16.76 4.82
CA LEU A 383 13.05 -17.99 4.52
C LEU A 383 12.86 -18.42 3.06
N GLY A 384 13.94 -18.31 2.28
CA GLY A 384 14.08 -18.96 0.98
C GLY A 384 14.91 -20.25 1.04
N ASN A 385 15.77 -20.44 2.04
CA ASN A 385 16.66 -21.60 2.15
C ASN A 385 15.92 -22.94 2.25
N THR A 386 15.89 -23.71 1.17
CA THR A 386 15.21 -25.02 1.06
C THR A 386 15.82 -26.06 2.02
N ALA A 387 17.11 -25.99 2.34
CA ALA A 387 17.78 -26.97 3.20
C ALA A 387 17.47 -26.80 4.69
N SER A 388 16.96 -25.63 5.10
CA SER A 388 16.59 -25.36 6.50
C SER A 388 15.47 -26.29 7.01
N ASN A 389 14.59 -26.73 6.12
CA ASN A 389 13.60 -27.79 6.34
C ASN A 389 13.39 -28.54 5.02
N SER A 390 14.23 -29.54 4.77
CA SER A 390 14.19 -30.31 3.53
C SER A 390 12.90 -31.09 3.32
N ARG A 391 12.17 -31.40 4.40
CA ARG A 391 10.90 -32.14 4.34
C ARG A 391 9.75 -31.25 3.90
N PHE A 392 9.64 -30.04 4.47
CA PHE A 392 8.59 -29.07 4.20
C PHE A 392 9.17 -27.66 4.00
N PRO A 393 9.89 -27.40 2.89
CA PRO A 393 10.55 -26.12 2.67
C PRO A 393 9.53 -25.02 2.33
N MET A 394 9.82 -23.78 2.73
CA MET A 394 9.01 -22.60 2.33
C MET A 394 9.20 -22.21 0.86
N ALA A 395 10.29 -22.62 0.22
CA ALA A 395 10.56 -22.33 -1.18
C ALA A 395 11.22 -23.51 -1.89
N GLY A 396 10.93 -23.66 -3.18
CA GLY A 396 11.62 -24.59 -4.07
C GLY A 396 12.93 -23.97 -4.56
N ASP A 397 14.02 -24.76 -4.54
CA ASP A 397 15.32 -24.38 -5.12
C ASP A 397 15.80 -22.99 -4.69
N ASN A 398 15.60 -22.62 -3.42
CA ASN A 398 16.02 -21.34 -2.83
C ASN A 398 15.51 -20.06 -3.52
N TRP A 399 14.44 -20.15 -4.32
CA TRP A 399 14.07 -19.13 -5.31
C TRP A 399 13.69 -17.76 -4.75
N MET A 400 12.86 -17.72 -3.70
CA MET A 400 12.40 -16.47 -3.08
C MET A 400 11.89 -16.71 -1.66
N SER A 401 11.55 -15.62 -0.96
CA SER A 401 10.79 -15.62 0.30
C SER A 401 9.61 -14.66 0.19
N CYS A 402 8.70 -14.63 1.18
CA CYS A 402 7.59 -13.68 1.18
C CYS A 402 8.09 -12.23 1.17
N ASN A 403 9.21 -11.97 1.87
CA ASN A 403 9.89 -10.67 1.89
C ASN A 403 10.41 -10.21 0.51
N SER A 404 10.54 -11.11 -0.47
CA SER A 404 10.90 -10.72 -1.86
C SER A 404 9.89 -9.78 -2.52
N CYS A 405 8.62 -9.84 -2.09
CA CYS A 405 7.55 -8.97 -2.57
C CYS A 405 7.01 -8.06 -1.44
N HIS A 406 6.96 -8.55 -0.21
CA HIS A 406 6.41 -7.85 0.94
C HIS A 406 7.52 -7.31 1.86
N LEU A 407 8.19 -6.24 1.43
CA LEU A 407 9.34 -5.66 2.15
C LEU A 407 8.97 -5.24 3.59
N ASP A 408 9.66 -5.86 4.57
CA ASP A 408 9.40 -5.66 6.00
C ASP A 408 7.93 -5.96 6.40
N GLY A 409 7.27 -6.88 5.70
CA GLY A 409 5.91 -7.31 6.00
C GLY A 409 4.81 -6.55 5.23
N PHE A 410 3.63 -6.45 5.84
CA PHE A 410 2.42 -5.92 5.20
C PHE A 410 2.18 -4.46 5.60
N ASN A 411 3.04 -3.58 5.10
CA ASN A 411 2.99 -2.13 5.35
C ASN A 411 2.71 -1.32 4.07
N PHE A 412 2.84 0.00 4.14
CA PHE A 412 2.62 0.95 3.03
C PHE A 412 3.31 0.55 1.70
N THR A 413 4.44 -0.16 1.76
CA THR A 413 5.16 -0.62 0.56
C THR A 413 4.36 -1.60 -0.32
N ASN A 414 3.30 -2.20 0.21
CA ASN A 414 2.43 -3.10 -0.56
C ASN A 414 1.70 -2.35 -1.69
N ARG A 415 1.53 -1.03 -1.58
CA ARG A 415 0.96 -0.21 -2.67
C ARG A 415 1.78 -0.32 -3.97
N TYR A 416 3.09 -0.52 -3.87
CA TYR A 416 3.97 -0.64 -5.04
C TYR A 416 3.80 -1.97 -5.77
N LEU A 417 3.33 -3.04 -5.10
CA LEU A 417 2.98 -4.29 -5.76
C LEU A 417 1.79 -4.06 -6.71
N MET A 418 0.74 -3.41 -6.19
CA MET A 418 -0.46 -3.08 -6.95
C MET A 418 -0.14 -2.16 -8.13
N ALA A 419 0.71 -1.15 -7.92
CA ALA A 419 1.14 -0.23 -8.98
C ALA A 419 2.06 -0.87 -10.03
N ALA A 420 2.79 -1.93 -9.67
CA ALA A 420 3.72 -2.62 -10.58
C ALA A 420 3.03 -3.65 -11.48
N HIS A 421 1.77 -4.00 -11.23
CA HIS A 421 0.98 -4.88 -12.10
C HIS A 421 0.76 -4.24 -13.48
N ARG A 422 1.05 -4.99 -14.55
CA ARG A 422 0.96 -4.48 -15.94
C ARG A 422 0.10 -5.32 -16.86
N GLN A 423 -0.54 -6.38 -16.36
CA GLN A 423 -1.44 -7.17 -17.21
C GLN A 423 -2.72 -6.39 -17.49
N LYS A 424 -3.23 -6.50 -18.71
CA LYS A 424 -4.53 -5.92 -19.04
C LYS A 424 -5.59 -6.65 -18.23
N SER A 425 -6.45 -5.91 -17.55
CA SER A 425 -7.49 -6.47 -16.69
C SER A 425 -8.46 -7.39 -17.44
N GLY A 426 -8.65 -7.20 -18.75
CA GLY A 426 -9.45 -8.12 -19.58
C GLY A 426 -8.82 -9.50 -19.77
N ASP A 427 -7.49 -9.60 -19.68
CA ASP A 427 -6.76 -10.86 -19.78
C ASP A 427 -6.56 -11.47 -18.38
N ASN A 428 -6.09 -10.66 -17.43
CA ASN A 428 -5.91 -11.01 -16.03
C ASN A 428 -5.94 -9.77 -15.12
N ALA A 429 -6.90 -9.73 -14.22
CA ALA A 429 -7.06 -8.68 -13.20
C ALA A 429 -6.47 -9.05 -11.84
N ILE A 430 -5.95 -10.28 -11.67
CA ILE A 430 -5.29 -10.72 -10.44
C ILE A 430 -3.90 -10.05 -10.36
N ASN A 431 -3.68 -9.27 -9.30
CA ASN A 431 -2.44 -8.52 -9.05
C ASN A 431 -1.56 -9.16 -7.95
N GLY A 432 -2.03 -10.25 -7.35
CA GLY A 432 -1.38 -10.98 -6.26
C GLY A 432 -1.39 -12.48 -6.51
N HIS A 433 -1.77 -13.25 -5.50
CA HIS A 433 -1.74 -14.72 -5.57
C HIS A 433 -2.96 -15.27 -6.32
N ALA A 434 -2.71 -16.15 -7.29
CA ALA A 434 -3.76 -16.81 -8.07
C ALA A 434 -4.25 -18.12 -7.41
N ASN A 435 -5.33 -18.69 -7.98
CA ASN A 435 -5.87 -20.02 -7.64
C ASN A 435 -6.14 -20.27 -6.14
N LEU A 436 -6.57 -19.22 -5.44
CA LEU A 436 -7.01 -19.32 -4.05
C LEU A 436 -8.35 -20.05 -3.97
N THR A 437 -8.49 -21.00 -3.05
CA THR A 437 -9.76 -21.74 -2.88
C THR A 437 -10.74 -20.94 -2.06
N ASN A 438 -10.28 -20.36 -0.95
CA ASN A 438 -11.00 -19.36 -0.17
C ASN A 438 -10.28 -18.01 -0.24
N MET A 439 -10.94 -16.95 0.19
CA MET A 439 -10.23 -15.72 0.55
C MET A 439 -9.31 -15.98 1.75
N VAL A 440 -8.17 -15.29 1.83
CA VAL A 440 -7.09 -15.58 2.79
C VAL A 440 -7.58 -15.60 4.25
N ALA A 441 -8.47 -14.70 4.62
CA ALA A 441 -9.04 -14.66 5.96
C ALA A 441 -9.98 -15.84 6.27
N GLY A 442 -10.58 -16.45 5.25
CA GLY A 442 -11.49 -17.59 5.36
C GLY A 442 -10.80 -18.90 5.74
N ASP A 443 -9.61 -19.14 5.19
CA ASP A 443 -8.77 -20.31 5.46
C ASP A 443 -7.28 -19.95 5.36
N PHE A 444 -6.75 -19.24 6.36
CA PHE A 444 -5.39 -18.73 6.27
C PHE A 444 -4.36 -19.86 6.16
N VAL A 445 -4.58 -21.02 6.79
CA VAL A 445 -3.66 -22.16 6.72
C VAL A 445 -3.61 -22.71 5.31
N GLY A 446 -4.77 -23.08 4.73
CA GLY A 446 -4.83 -23.64 3.39
C GLY A 446 -4.35 -22.65 2.33
N GLU A 447 -4.69 -21.37 2.47
CA GLU A 447 -4.29 -20.36 1.49
C GLU A 447 -2.80 -19.97 1.60
N TYR A 448 -2.21 -19.90 2.80
CA TYR A 448 -0.75 -19.73 2.92
C TYR A 448 0.01 -20.91 2.30
N LEU A 449 -0.49 -22.13 2.46
CA LEU A 449 0.12 -23.31 1.82
C LEU A 449 0.02 -23.23 0.29
N ARG A 450 -1.14 -22.87 -0.26
CA ARG A 450 -1.30 -22.68 -1.72
C ARG A 450 -0.37 -21.60 -2.25
N MET A 451 -0.26 -20.46 -1.57
CA MET A 451 0.66 -19.38 -1.94
C MET A 451 2.11 -19.85 -1.92
N THR A 452 2.51 -20.56 -0.86
CA THR A 452 3.85 -21.13 -0.71
C THR A 452 4.17 -22.12 -1.83
N GLN A 453 3.21 -22.97 -2.19
CA GLN A 453 3.35 -23.93 -3.28
C GLN A 453 3.46 -23.24 -4.64
N GLN A 454 2.48 -22.40 -4.99
CA GLN A 454 2.33 -21.89 -6.36
C GLN A 454 3.26 -20.72 -6.68
N THR A 455 3.57 -19.86 -5.70
CA THR A 455 4.40 -18.67 -5.90
C THR A 455 5.85 -18.93 -5.54
N GLN A 456 6.13 -19.72 -4.50
CA GLN A 456 7.51 -19.96 -4.01
C GLN A 456 8.06 -21.35 -4.34
N GLY A 457 7.23 -22.28 -4.81
CA GLY A 457 7.64 -23.66 -5.10
C GLY A 457 7.83 -24.54 -3.85
N GLY A 458 7.47 -24.05 -2.66
CA GLY A 458 7.64 -24.79 -1.40
C GLY A 458 6.59 -25.87 -1.16
N MET A 459 6.62 -26.48 0.04
CA MET A 459 5.60 -27.42 0.53
C MET A 459 5.29 -28.56 -0.45
N GLY A 460 6.35 -29.08 -1.09
CA GLY A 460 6.30 -30.19 -2.04
C GLY A 460 5.79 -29.85 -3.44
N HIS A 461 5.64 -28.57 -3.79
CA HIS A 461 5.32 -28.18 -5.16
C HIS A 461 6.51 -28.43 -6.11
N ASP A 462 7.72 -28.03 -5.68
CA ASP A 462 8.95 -28.41 -6.34
C ASP A 462 9.53 -29.69 -5.74
N THR A 463 9.48 -30.78 -6.51
CA THR A 463 9.92 -32.11 -6.04
C THR A 463 11.40 -32.39 -6.29
N ARG A 464 12.15 -31.44 -6.88
CA ARG A 464 13.54 -31.67 -7.32
C ARG A 464 14.49 -32.05 -6.18
N ASP A 465 14.21 -31.55 -4.98
CA ASP A 465 15.05 -31.75 -3.78
C ASP A 465 14.42 -32.73 -2.77
N GLY A 466 13.38 -33.47 -3.17
CA GLY A 466 12.79 -34.53 -2.35
C GLY A 466 11.83 -34.05 -1.25
N ALA A 467 11.31 -32.81 -1.35
CA ALA A 467 10.29 -32.30 -0.45
C ALA A 467 9.02 -33.18 -0.47
N GLU A 468 8.41 -33.37 0.71
CA GLU A 468 7.15 -34.10 0.83
C GLU A 468 5.98 -33.22 0.34
N ALA A 469 5.05 -33.82 -0.40
CA ALA A 469 3.82 -33.15 -0.81
C ALA A 469 2.93 -32.84 0.39
N VAL A 470 2.44 -31.61 0.46
CA VAL A 470 1.46 -31.16 1.45
C VAL A 470 0.11 -30.95 0.76
N ASP A 471 -0.96 -31.53 1.32
CA ASP A 471 -2.35 -31.24 0.93
C ASP A 471 -2.83 -30.01 1.72
N PRO A 472 -3.06 -28.85 1.09
CA PRO A 472 -3.49 -27.64 1.82
C PRO A 472 -4.80 -27.80 2.58
N ALA A 473 -5.68 -28.72 2.15
CA ALA A 473 -6.95 -28.96 2.85
C ALA A 473 -6.77 -29.83 4.11
N ARG A 474 -5.68 -30.59 4.20
CA ARG A 474 -5.39 -31.54 5.29
C ARG A 474 -3.88 -31.61 5.57
N PRO A 475 -3.26 -30.50 6.02
CA PRO A 475 -1.83 -30.47 6.27
C PRO A 475 -1.45 -31.32 7.49
N GLN A 476 -0.20 -31.78 7.50
CA GLN A 476 0.41 -32.43 8.66
C GLN A 476 0.42 -31.47 9.88
N PRO A 477 0.36 -31.97 11.12
CA PRO A 477 0.34 -31.12 12.32
C PRO A 477 1.52 -30.15 12.41
N GLU A 478 2.74 -30.57 12.08
CA GLU A 478 3.90 -29.66 12.07
C GLU A 478 3.79 -28.55 11.02
N VAL A 479 3.24 -28.86 9.83
CA VAL A 479 3.07 -27.88 8.76
C VAL A 479 1.98 -26.87 9.12
N LYS A 480 0.90 -27.33 9.75
CA LYS A 480 -0.12 -26.44 10.31
C LYS A 480 0.49 -25.49 11.34
N ALA A 481 1.30 -26.00 12.27
CA ALA A 481 1.97 -25.17 13.28
C ALA A 481 2.91 -24.13 12.64
N MET A 482 3.62 -24.49 11.56
CA MET A 482 4.41 -23.52 10.79
C MET A 482 3.54 -22.39 10.20
N MET A 483 2.36 -22.71 9.67
CA MET A 483 1.44 -21.68 9.14
C MET A 483 0.84 -20.82 10.25
N GLU A 484 0.60 -21.38 11.44
CA GLU A 484 0.18 -20.62 12.63
C GLU A 484 1.29 -19.68 13.14
N ASP A 485 2.55 -20.12 13.13
CA ASP A 485 3.70 -19.25 13.43
C ASP A 485 3.83 -18.14 12.37
N LEU A 486 3.76 -18.46 11.08
CA LEU A 486 3.75 -17.47 9.99
C LEU A 486 2.60 -16.46 10.18
N HIS A 487 1.41 -16.94 10.52
CA HIS A 487 0.26 -16.10 10.81
C HIS A 487 0.52 -15.13 11.97
N ALA A 488 1.22 -15.57 13.03
CA ALA A 488 1.58 -14.70 14.15
C ALA A 488 2.44 -13.50 13.72
N PHE A 489 3.34 -13.69 12.73
CA PHE A 489 4.09 -12.57 12.14
C PHE A 489 3.24 -11.71 11.21
N ILE A 490 2.46 -12.32 10.33
CA ILE A 490 1.60 -11.58 9.38
C ILE A 490 0.56 -10.71 10.12
N THR A 491 0.10 -11.16 11.28
CA THR A 491 -0.84 -10.43 12.13
C THR A 491 -0.20 -9.65 13.27
N ALA A 492 1.14 -9.52 13.28
CA ALA A 492 1.86 -8.74 14.28
C ALA A 492 1.56 -7.24 14.17
N ASP A 493 1.90 -6.51 15.22
CA ASP A 493 1.77 -5.06 15.26
C ASP A 493 2.66 -4.45 14.16
N GLY A 494 2.08 -3.59 13.31
CA GLY A 494 2.75 -3.02 12.12
C GLY A 494 2.57 -3.79 10.81
N ASN A 495 1.88 -4.95 10.83
CA ASN A 495 1.48 -5.72 9.64
C ASN A 495 -0.05 -5.63 9.42
N LEU A 496 -0.74 -6.79 9.37
CA LEU A 496 -2.19 -6.94 9.17
C LEU A 496 -2.84 -7.54 10.42
N PRO A 497 -3.07 -6.78 11.50
CA PRO A 497 -3.59 -7.35 12.76
C PRO A 497 -4.88 -8.16 12.60
N TYR A 498 -5.73 -7.78 11.64
CA TYR A 498 -6.99 -8.46 11.34
C TYR A 498 -6.96 -9.29 10.05
N LEU A 499 -5.76 -9.54 9.49
CA LEU A 499 -5.43 -10.30 8.26
C LEU A 499 -6.04 -9.80 6.94
N ALA A 500 -7.30 -9.34 6.93
CA ALA A 500 -8.03 -9.04 5.71
C ALA A 500 -7.93 -7.57 5.27
N ASN A 501 -7.51 -6.68 6.17
CA ASN A 501 -7.46 -5.24 5.97
C ASN A 501 -6.28 -4.62 6.76
N TRP A 502 -5.94 -3.37 6.45
CA TRP A 502 -4.86 -2.61 7.08
C TRP A 502 -5.35 -1.75 8.25
N LEU A 503 -6.49 -2.11 8.86
CA LEU A 503 -7.00 -1.44 10.04
C LEU A 503 -6.08 -1.72 11.22
N ARG A 504 -5.73 -0.67 11.97
CA ARG A 504 -4.88 -0.80 13.16
C ARG A 504 -5.46 -0.02 14.33
N LEU A 505 -5.30 -0.63 15.50
CA LEU A 505 -5.58 0.00 16.78
C LEU A 505 -4.25 0.23 17.49
N ASP A 506 -3.96 1.48 17.80
CA ASP A 506 -2.83 1.88 18.61
C ASP A 506 -3.14 1.61 20.10
N ALA A 507 -3.02 0.33 20.45
CA ALA A 507 -3.19 -0.16 21.80
C ALA A 507 -2.20 -1.30 22.06
N PRO A 508 -1.69 -1.45 23.29
CA PRO A 508 -0.81 -2.55 23.62
C PRO A 508 -1.49 -3.90 23.37
N ARG A 509 -0.81 -4.78 22.64
CA ARG A 509 -1.23 -6.17 22.49
C ARG A 509 -1.04 -6.91 23.82
N THR A 510 -2.13 -7.40 24.40
CA THR A 510 -2.11 -8.14 25.68
C THR A 510 -2.01 -9.65 25.49
N ASP A 511 -2.52 -10.15 24.38
CA ASP A 511 -2.42 -11.55 23.94
C ASP A 511 -1.70 -11.57 22.58
N PRO A 512 -0.46 -12.12 22.49
CA PRO A 512 0.28 -12.23 21.24
C PRO A 512 -0.51 -12.83 20.08
N ALA A 513 -1.42 -13.77 20.37
CA ALA A 513 -2.18 -14.51 19.37
C ALA A 513 -3.43 -13.76 18.88
N LYS A 514 -3.74 -12.57 19.42
CA LYS A 514 -4.94 -11.81 19.08
C LYS A 514 -4.61 -10.38 18.71
N ALA A 515 -5.37 -9.85 17.76
CA ALA A 515 -5.34 -8.43 17.45
C ALA A 515 -5.69 -7.60 18.70
N PRO A 516 -5.09 -6.41 18.90
CA PRO A 516 -5.49 -5.50 19.95
C PRO A 516 -6.98 -5.15 19.82
N THR A 517 -7.71 -5.19 20.92
CA THR A 517 -9.13 -4.80 20.96
C THR A 517 -9.38 -3.76 22.04
N THR A 518 -10.46 -3.01 21.89
CA THR A 518 -10.97 -2.05 22.87
C THR A 518 -12.29 -2.53 23.48
N HIS A 519 -12.56 -2.09 24.70
CA HIS A 519 -13.88 -2.25 25.28
C HIS A 519 -14.84 -1.21 24.68
N PRO A 520 -16.12 -1.53 24.40
CA PRO A 520 -17.08 -0.56 23.86
C PRO A 520 -17.22 0.76 24.64
N LYS A 521 -16.93 0.75 25.96
CA LYS A 521 -16.93 1.95 26.82
C LYS A 521 -15.79 2.93 26.56
N GLU A 522 -14.72 2.51 25.88
CA GLU A 522 -13.62 3.41 25.49
C GLU A 522 -14.01 4.31 24.31
N TRP A 523 -15.12 4.00 23.64
CA TRP A 523 -15.63 4.78 22.53
C TRP A 523 -16.67 5.78 23.03
N LEU A 524 -16.39 7.06 22.78
CA LEU A 524 -17.38 8.11 22.99
C LEU A 524 -18.50 7.96 21.95
N ASN A 525 -19.74 8.16 22.40
CA ASN A 525 -20.91 8.21 21.53
C ASN A 525 -20.89 9.51 20.72
N SER A 526 -21.06 9.45 19.41
CA SER A 526 -21.05 10.60 18.49
C SER A 526 -22.12 11.65 18.82
N ALA A 527 -23.21 11.27 19.51
CA ALA A 527 -24.22 12.20 20.00
C ALA A 527 -23.68 13.18 21.06
N SER A 528 -22.57 12.86 21.73
CA SER A 528 -21.90 13.80 22.65
C SER A 528 -21.31 15.02 21.92
N CYS A 529 -20.99 14.89 20.63
CA CYS A 529 -20.40 15.97 19.84
C CYS A 529 -21.42 17.05 19.47
N GLN A 530 -22.72 16.72 19.47
CA GLN A 530 -23.77 17.58 18.92
C GLN A 530 -23.97 18.90 19.68
N ASN A 531 -23.53 18.98 20.94
CA ASN A 531 -23.72 20.18 21.77
C ASN A 531 -22.89 21.38 21.27
N CYS A 532 -21.78 21.11 20.58
CA CYS A 532 -20.95 22.12 19.92
C CYS A 532 -20.95 21.99 18.39
N HIS A 533 -21.34 20.82 17.86
CA HIS A 533 -21.32 20.48 16.43
C HIS A 533 -22.70 20.01 15.95
N GLN A 534 -23.76 20.78 16.24
CA GLN A 534 -25.14 20.36 16.00
C GLN A 534 -25.39 20.02 14.53
N GLN A 535 -24.98 20.91 13.62
CA GLN A 535 -25.16 20.68 12.19
C GLN A 535 -24.36 19.48 11.67
N ALA A 536 -23.11 19.30 12.12
CA ALA A 536 -22.29 18.19 11.68
C ALA A 536 -22.83 16.83 12.17
N PHE A 537 -23.28 16.75 13.43
CA PHE A 537 -23.94 15.56 13.95
C PHE A 537 -25.23 15.25 13.19
N LYS A 538 -26.08 16.27 12.94
CA LYS A 538 -27.30 16.11 12.16
C LYS A 538 -26.99 15.53 10.77
N ASP A 539 -26.05 16.14 10.05
CA ASP A 539 -25.64 15.70 8.71
C ASP A 539 -25.13 14.25 8.71
N TRP A 540 -24.19 13.95 9.61
CA TRP A 540 -23.58 12.63 9.72
C TRP A 540 -24.62 11.58 10.12
N SER A 541 -25.50 11.91 11.06
CA SER A 541 -26.44 10.95 11.65
C SER A 541 -27.45 10.40 10.64
N GLU A 542 -27.65 11.07 9.52
CA GLU A 542 -28.58 10.65 8.45
C GLU A 542 -27.85 10.23 7.17
N SER A 543 -26.54 10.45 7.12
CA SER A 543 -25.67 10.06 6.02
C SER A 543 -25.57 8.54 5.86
N ASN A 544 -25.14 8.09 4.68
CA ASN A 544 -24.75 6.70 4.50
C ASN A 544 -23.49 6.34 5.29
N HIS A 545 -22.69 7.31 5.77
CA HIS A 545 -21.49 7.03 6.54
C HIS A 545 -21.77 6.47 7.93
N ARG A 546 -22.91 6.83 8.53
CA ARG A 546 -23.37 6.21 9.79
C ARG A 546 -23.97 4.82 9.55
N LEU A 547 -24.83 4.66 8.56
CA LEU A 547 -25.71 3.48 8.46
C LEU A 547 -25.28 2.49 7.38
N MET A 548 -23.97 2.34 7.14
CA MET A 548 -23.43 1.42 6.13
C MET A 548 -23.25 -0.04 6.62
N GLY A 549 -23.49 -0.30 7.92
CA GLY A 549 -23.42 -1.62 8.53
C GLY A 549 -24.73 -2.41 8.39
N ASN A 550 -25.22 -2.97 9.49
CA ASN A 550 -26.45 -3.80 9.51
C ASN A 550 -27.70 -3.05 9.00
N SER A 551 -27.72 -1.72 9.14
CA SER A 551 -28.81 -0.88 8.63
C SER A 551 -28.80 -0.68 7.11
N HIS A 552 -27.75 -1.14 6.40
CA HIS A 552 -27.67 -1.10 4.95
C HIS A 552 -28.05 -2.48 4.36
N PRO A 553 -29.25 -2.64 3.78
CA PRO A 553 -29.75 -3.96 3.40
C PRO A 553 -28.92 -4.66 2.32
N TYR A 554 -28.39 -3.91 1.34
CA TYR A 554 -27.50 -4.49 0.33
C TYR A 554 -26.20 -5.03 0.92
N TYR A 555 -25.56 -4.28 1.83
CA TYR A 555 -24.35 -4.72 2.52
C TYR A 555 -24.61 -6.00 3.32
N LYS A 556 -25.69 -6.02 4.10
CA LYS A 556 -26.06 -7.17 4.94
C LYS A 556 -26.21 -8.45 4.11
N VAL A 557 -26.90 -8.38 2.98
CA VAL A 557 -27.10 -9.54 2.09
C VAL A 557 -25.80 -10.00 1.45
N VAL A 558 -24.99 -9.07 0.95
CA VAL A 558 -23.71 -9.38 0.31
C VAL A 558 -22.70 -9.94 1.31
N GLN A 559 -22.65 -9.39 2.52
CA GLN A 559 -21.78 -9.91 3.58
C GLN A 559 -22.22 -11.30 4.05
N ALA A 560 -23.53 -11.54 4.18
CA ALA A 560 -24.04 -12.88 4.52
C ALA A 560 -23.60 -13.91 3.47
N LEU A 561 -23.72 -13.58 2.18
CA LEU A 561 -23.22 -14.41 1.10
C LEU A 561 -21.70 -14.62 1.19
N ALA A 562 -20.95 -13.54 1.47
CA ALA A 562 -19.50 -13.60 1.63
C ALA A 562 -19.09 -14.60 2.73
N ARG A 563 -19.71 -14.52 3.91
CA ARG A 563 -19.48 -15.44 5.03
C ARG A 563 -19.84 -16.88 4.70
N GLU A 564 -20.99 -17.08 4.04
CA GLU A 564 -21.44 -18.42 3.62
C GLU A 564 -20.44 -19.06 2.65
N THR A 565 -19.90 -18.28 1.71
CA THR A 565 -19.06 -18.82 0.63
C THR A 565 -17.57 -18.86 0.91
N GLU A 566 -17.07 -17.98 1.79
CA GLU A 566 -15.63 -17.82 2.06
C GLU A 566 -15.26 -18.12 3.52
N GLY A 567 -16.23 -18.20 4.44
CA GLY A 567 -16.03 -18.39 5.88
C GLY A 567 -16.26 -17.12 6.72
N GLU A 568 -16.59 -17.30 8.00
CA GLU A 568 -16.99 -16.20 8.91
C GLU A 568 -15.95 -15.08 9.02
N ALA A 569 -14.66 -15.45 9.13
CA ALA A 569 -13.57 -14.48 9.27
C ALA A 569 -13.41 -13.56 8.06
N PHE A 570 -13.84 -13.99 6.86
CA PHE A 570 -13.84 -13.12 5.68
C PHE A 570 -14.78 -11.92 5.83
N GLY A 571 -15.85 -12.04 6.63
CA GLY A 571 -16.77 -10.94 6.90
C GLY A 571 -16.09 -9.70 7.51
N GLN A 572 -14.93 -9.87 8.18
CA GLN A 572 -14.16 -8.77 8.77
C GLN A 572 -13.49 -7.88 7.72
N TRP A 573 -13.24 -8.39 6.50
CA TRP A 573 -12.77 -7.56 5.39
C TRP A 573 -13.79 -6.45 5.10
N CYS A 574 -15.06 -6.83 4.93
CA CYS A 574 -16.16 -5.90 4.69
C CYS A 574 -16.35 -4.96 5.88
N GLN A 575 -16.25 -5.46 7.11
CA GLN A 575 -16.38 -4.66 8.34
C GLN A 575 -15.23 -3.66 8.52
N GLY A 576 -14.05 -3.89 7.95
CA GLY A 576 -12.94 -2.93 8.04
C GLY A 576 -13.36 -1.54 7.58
N CYS A 577 -14.08 -1.45 6.46
CA CYS A 577 -14.62 -0.18 5.97
C CYS A 577 -16.01 0.13 6.53
N HIS A 578 -16.88 -0.87 6.65
CA HIS A 578 -18.30 -0.66 6.98
C HIS A 578 -18.63 -0.58 8.47
N MET A 579 -17.83 -1.20 9.31
CA MET A 579 -18.02 -1.26 10.77
C MET A 579 -16.65 -1.36 11.50
N PRO A 580 -15.69 -0.46 11.27
CA PRO A 580 -14.34 -0.56 11.82
C PRO A 580 -14.30 -0.59 13.36
N GLN A 581 -15.22 0.12 14.03
CA GLN A 581 -15.34 0.07 15.48
C GLN A 581 -15.70 -1.34 15.97
N GLN A 582 -16.51 -2.07 15.20
CA GLN A 582 -16.87 -3.44 15.51
C GLN A 582 -15.64 -4.38 15.43
N VAL A 583 -14.83 -4.22 14.38
CA VAL A 583 -13.57 -4.97 14.22
C VAL A 583 -12.63 -4.69 15.42
N MET A 584 -12.45 -3.42 15.78
CA MET A 584 -11.58 -3.01 16.90
C MET A 584 -12.12 -3.33 18.29
N THR A 585 -13.39 -3.74 18.42
CA THR A 585 -13.96 -4.25 19.69
C THR A 585 -13.99 -5.77 19.74
N GLY A 586 -13.47 -6.46 18.70
CA GLY A 586 -13.42 -7.91 18.61
C GLY A 586 -14.77 -8.57 18.37
N GLN A 587 -15.79 -7.81 17.94
CA GLN A 587 -17.13 -8.32 17.70
C GLN A 587 -17.25 -8.86 16.26
N LEU A 588 -17.72 -10.10 16.10
CA LEU A 588 -17.88 -10.73 14.78
C LEU A 588 -19.29 -10.55 14.21
N ASP A 589 -20.31 -10.61 15.06
CA ASP A 589 -21.71 -10.53 14.62
C ASP A 589 -22.16 -9.09 14.38
N LEU A 590 -22.97 -8.88 13.35
CA LEU A 590 -23.61 -7.58 13.13
C LEU A 590 -24.51 -7.20 14.34
N PRO A 591 -24.61 -5.91 14.68
CA PRO A 591 -25.54 -5.43 15.70
C PRO A 591 -26.97 -5.87 15.42
N LYS A 592 -27.74 -6.07 16.50
CA LYS A 592 -29.16 -6.46 16.40
C LYS A 592 -30.03 -5.23 16.13
N GLY A 593 -31.00 -5.38 15.23
CA GLY A 593 -31.92 -4.31 14.85
C GLY A 593 -31.39 -3.47 13.69
N SER A 594 -32.29 -2.77 13.00
CA SER A 594 -31.95 -1.93 11.85
C SER A 594 -32.38 -0.49 12.13
N HIS A 595 -31.50 0.44 11.79
CA HIS A 595 -31.71 1.88 11.88
C HIS A 595 -31.94 2.51 10.48
N MET A 596 -32.28 1.69 9.47
CA MET A 596 -32.44 2.13 8.07
C MET A 596 -33.33 3.36 7.89
N PHE A 597 -34.41 3.46 8.70
CA PHE A 597 -35.39 4.55 8.68
C PHE A 597 -35.18 5.59 9.79
N GLU A 598 -34.09 5.50 10.55
CA GLU A 598 -33.87 6.38 11.68
C GLU A 598 -33.51 7.80 11.23
N GLN A 599 -34.15 8.79 11.86
CA GLN A 599 -33.91 10.21 11.63
C GLN A 599 -33.22 10.85 12.84
N GLY A 600 -32.34 11.81 12.60
CA GLY A 600 -31.71 12.65 13.62
C GLY A 600 -30.90 11.93 14.71
N GLY A 601 -30.48 10.68 14.49
CA GLY A 601 -29.64 9.95 15.45
C GLY A 601 -30.30 9.64 16.81
N VAL A 602 -31.64 9.56 16.87
CA VAL A 602 -32.40 9.35 18.12
C VAL A 602 -31.92 8.17 18.96
N SER A 603 -31.45 7.07 18.36
CA SER A 603 -30.92 5.91 19.09
C SER A 603 -29.62 6.25 19.82
N LEU A 604 -28.72 6.97 19.16
CA LEU A 604 -27.46 7.44 19.74
C LEU A 604 -27.71 8.48 20.84
N ILE A 605 -28.66 9.40 20.63
CA ILE A 605 -29.05 10.39 21.64
C ILE A 605 -29.60 9.71 22.89
N ALA A 606 -30.49 8.74 22.71
CA ALA A 606 -31.07 7.98 23.82
C ALA A 606 -29.99 7.22 24.62
N ALA A 607 -29.10 6.51 23.92
CA ALA A 607 -27.99 5.78 24.53
C ALA A 607 -27.04 6.73 25.27
N HIS A 608 -26.69 7.88 24.69
CA HIS A 608 -25.83 8.87 25.33
C HIS A 608 -26.46 9.45 26.61
N LYS A 609 -27.76 9.74 26.59
CA LYS A 609 -28.51 10.19 27.78
C LYS A 609 -28.58 9.10 28.86
N ALA A 610 -28.65 7.83 28.47
CA ALA A 610 -28.64 6.69 29.38
C ALA A 610 -27.23 6.33 29.89
N GLY A 611 -26.16 6.91 29.30
CA GLY A 611 -24.77 6.53 29.62
C GLY A 611 -24.40 5.14 29.10
N GLU A 612 -25.09 4.66 28.05
CA GLU A 612 -24.88 3.35 27.45
C GLU A 612 -23.77 3.42 26.38
N PRO A 613 -22.77 2.52 26.41
CA PRO A 613 -21.75 2.44 25.37
C PRO A 613 -22.38 1.92 24.07
N VAL A 614 -21.96 2.48 22.94
CA VAL A 614 -22.46 2.08 21.61
C VAL A 614 -21.29 1.71 20.72
N VAL A 615 -21.38 0.55 20.08
CA VAL A 615 -20.59 0.23 18.89
C VAL A 615 -21.35 0.79 17.70
N GLU A 616 -20.91 1.93 17.20
CA GLU A 616 -21.61 2.61 16.13
C GLU A 616 -21.44 1.84 14.82
N GLU A 617 -22.53 1.75 14.07
CA GLU A 617 -22.44 1.30 12.67
C GLU A 617 -21.68 2.34 11.86
N GLY A 618 -21.01 1.90 10.78
CA GLY A 618 -20.31 2.82 9.90
C GLY A 618 -19.09 3.49 10.52
N THR A 619 -18.85 4.72 10.08
CA THR A 619 -17.71 5.54 10.50
C THR A 619 -18.19 6.67 11.41
N GLY A 620 -18.13 6.44 12.73
CA GLY A 620 -18.49 7.42 13.77
C GLY A 620 -17.57 8.64 13.82
N CYS A 621 -18.02 9.71 14.48
CA CYS A 621 -17.24 10.94 14.66
C CYS A 621 -15.89 10.64 15.32
N VAL A 622 -15.93 9.86 16.40
CA VAL A 622 -14.74 9.52 17.19
C VAL A 622 -13.77 8.65 16.41
N LEU A 623 -14.28 7.69 15.62
CA LEU A 623 -13.42 6.90 14.73
C LEU A 623 -12.64 7.81 13.78
N CYS A 624 -13.33 8.59 12.95
CA CYS A 624 -12.67 9.41 11.92
C CYS A 624 -11.71 10.42 12.54
N HIS A 625 -12.14 11.10 13.63
CA HIS A 625 -11.34 12.11 14.30
C HIS A 625 -10.28 11.55 15.26
N ARG A 626 -10.16 10.23 15.38
CA ARG A 626 -9.09 9.56 16.13
C ARG A 626 -8.21 8.66 15.25
N ILE A 627 -8.37 8.74 13.94
CA ILE A 627 -7.33 8.30 13.02
C ILE A 627 -6.11 9.20 13.24
N THR A 628 -4.99 8.60 13.67
CA THR A 628 -3.73 9.28 13.94
C THR A 628 -2.70 9.11 12.84
N LYS A 629 -2.87 8.09 12.00
CA LYS A 629 -1.99 7.81 10.86
C LYS A 629 -2.77 7.19 9.70
N VAL A 630 -2.47 7.62 8.49
CA VAL A 630 -2.86 6.94 7.24
C VAL A 630 -1.71 6.02 6.88
N GLU A 631 -1.96 4.72 6.80
CA GLU A 631 -0.94 3.71 6.49
C GLU A 631 -0.63 3.63 5.00
N ASP A 632 -1.53 4.15 4.15
CA ASP A 632 -1.42 4.21 2.69
C ASP A 632 -0.90 2.92 2.02
N ALA A 633 -1.43 1.77 2.43
CA ALA A 633 -1.12 0.47 1.83
C ALA A 633 -1.85 0.21 0.50
N GLY A 634 -2.52 1.22 -0.07
CA GLY A 634 -3.25 1.16 -1.34
C GLY A 634 -4.78 1.08 -1.22
N GLY A 635 -5.33 0.77 -0.03
CA GLY A 635 -6.78 0.63 0.21
C GLY A 635 -7.07 -0.27 1.42
N ASN A 636 -8.30 -0.81 1.51
CA ASN A 636 -8.72 -1.79 2.54
C ASN A 636 -8.46 -1.34 4.00
N SER A 637 -9.04 -0.20 4.39
CA SER A 637 -9.00 0.38 5.74
C SER A 637 -7.60 0.71 6.25
N ALA A 638 -6.72 1.21 5.37
CA ALA A 638 -5.32 1.49 5.67
C ALA A 638 -5.10 2.72 6.58
N PHE A 639 -5.50 2.62 7.84
CA PHE A 639 -5.32 3.65 8.86
C PHE A 639 -5.16 3.09 10.28
N THR A 640 -4.51 3.87 11.14
CA THR A 640 -4.35 3.59 12.57
C THR A 640 -5.22 4.53 13.40
N VAL A 641 -5.94 3.95 14.37
CA VAL A 641 -6.79 4.67 15.34
C VAL A 641 -6.16 4.61 16.73
N ASN A 642 -6.10 5.74 17.43
CA ASN A 642 -5.65 5.82 18.82
C ASN A 642 -6.74 6.42 19.70
N LEU A 643 -7.16 5.75 20.77
CA LEU A 643 -8.19 6.28 21.69
C LEU A 643 -7.62 6.88 22.99
N LYS A 644 -6.36 6.61 23.33
CA LYS A 644 -5.80 6.82 24.68
C LYS A 644 -5.02 8.12 24.83
N ASP A 645 -4.32 8.56 23.79
CA ASP A 645 -3.41 9.71 23.86
C ASP A 645 -4.14 11.01 23.54
N ARG A 646 -5.27 11.24 24.19
CA ARG A 646 -6.00 12.51 24.12
C ARG A 646 -6.10 13.14 25.51
N GLU A 647 -6.12 14.47 25.56
CA GLU A 647 -6.46 15.16 26.80
C GLU A 647 -7.94 14.85 27.10
N SER A 648 -8.18 14.06 28.14
CA SER A 648 -9.53 13.78 28.64
C SER A 648 -10.01 14.95 29.50
N TYR A 649 -11.30 15.25 29.39
CA TYR A 649 -11.95 16.28 30.19
C TYR A 649 -12.63 15.62 31.39
N VAL A 650 -12.55 16.27 32.56
CA VAL A 650 -13.18 15.73 33.76
C VAL A 650 -14.69 15.60 33.49
N PHE A 651 -15.21 14.37 33.65
CA PHE A 651 -16.60 13.99 33.40
C PHE A 651 -17.04 13.86 31.93
N GLU A 652 -16.12 13.72 30.98
CA GLU A 652 -16.48 13.52 29.57
C GLU A 652 -17.37 12.29 29.31
N ASP A 653 -17.15 11.20 30.06
CA ASP A 653 -17.93 9.95 29.96
C ASP A 653 -19.23 9.98 30.78
N ALA A 654 -19.55 11.10 31.43
CA ALA A 654 -20.78 11.22 32.19
C ALA A 654 -22.01 11.22 31.26
N ALA A 655 -23.13 10.74 31.79
CA ALA A 655 -24.39 10.67 31.04
C ALA A 655 -24.77 12.05 30.46
N GLY A 656 -25.22 12.04 29.21
CA GLY A 656 -25.61 13.25 28.49
C GLY A 656 -26.70 14.04 29.22
N GLY A 657 -26.52 15.36 29.29
CA GLY A 657 -27.44 16.26 30.00
C GLY A 657 -27.29 16.29 31.53
N SER A 658 -26.33 15.56 32.11
CA SER A 658 -25.97 15.69 33.52
C SER A 658 -25.17 16.98 33.80
N LEU A 659 -25.20 17.47 35.05
CA LEU A 659 -24.35 18.61 35.47
C LEU A 659 -22.86 18.32 35.28
N GLN A 660 -22.46 17.07 35.47
CA GLN A 660 -21.09 16.60 35.28
C GLN A 660 -20.68 16.71 33.80
N HIS A 661 -21.52 16.21 32.89
CA HIS A 661 -21.25 16.33 31.45
C HIS A 661 -21.23 17.80 30.99
N TRP A 662 -22.15 18.63 31.51
CA TRP A 662 -22.13 20.07 31.25
C TRP A 662 -20.80 20.74 31.67
N LEU A 663 -20.20 20.32 32.80
CA LEU A 663 -18.88 20.80 33.21
C LEU A 663 -17.77 20.35 32.25
N ALA A 664 -17.86 19.14 31.68
CA ALA A 664 -16.90 18.66 30.66
C ALA A 664 -16.94 19.56 29.41
N GLU A 665 -18.14 19.89 28.92
CA GLU A 665 -18.32 20.79 27.77
C GLU A 665 -17.71 22.19 27.98
N ARG A 666 -17.82 22.73 29.21
CA ARG A 666 -17.22 24.03 29.53
C ARG A 666 -15.69 23.96 29.53
N GLN A 667 -15.12 22.84 29.94
CA GLN A 667 -13.66 22.62 29.90
C GLN A 667 -13.16 22.54 28.45
N ILE A 668 -13.89 21.86 27.55
CA ILE A 668 -13.57 21.82 26.11
C ILE A 668 -13.55 23.23 25.52
N ASN A 669 -14.60 24.01 25.77
CA ASN A 669 -14.71 25.40 25.29
C ASN A 669 -13.64 26.33 25.88
N ALA A 670 -13.13 26.04 27.08
CA ALA A 670 -12.04 26.78 27.68
C ALA A 670 -10.66 26.40 27.10
N ARG A 671 -10.52 25.23 26.46
CA ARG A 671 -9.26 24.72 25.88
C ARG A 671 -9.42 24.23 24.42
N PRO A 672 -9.89 25.08 23.49
CA PRO A 672 -10.17 24.66 22.11
C PRO A 672 -8.91 24.19 21.35
N ALA A 673 -7.73 24.69 21.70
CA ALA A 673 -6.47 24.25 21.09
C ALA A 673 -6.13 22.79 21.43
N ALA A 674 -6.34 22.37 22.68
CA ALA A 674 -6.15 20.99 23.12
C ALA A 674 -7.15 20.04 22.46
N HIS A 675 -8.41 20.47 22.37
CA HIS A 675 -9.45 19.73 21.63
C HIS A 675 -9.05 19.54 20.17
N LYS A 676 -8.64 20.62 19.48
CA LYS A 676 -8.20 20.55 18.08
C LYS A 676 -7.01 19.61 17.89
N ALA A 677 -5.98 19.69 18.74
CA ALA A 677 -4.80 18.83 18.64
C ALA A 677 -5.11 17.33 18.84
N SER A 678 -6.14 17.04 19.65
CA SER A 678 -6.63 15.69 19.90
C SER A 678 -7.47 15.14 18.74
N TYR A 679 -8.30 15.96 18.09
CA TYR A 679 -9.29 15.48 17.12
C TYR A 679 -9.04 15.93 15.67
N GLN A 680 -7.88 16.51 15.37
CA GLN A 680 -7.54 16.96 14.03
C GLN A 680 -6.06 16.74 13.72
N LYS A 681 -5.80 16.06 12.60
CA LYS A 681 -4.48 15.92 11.99
C LYS A 681 -4.43 16.62 10.63
N ASP A 682 -3.22 16.94 10.17
CA ASP A 682 -3.05 17.70 8.93
C ASP A 682 -3.55 16.95 7.69
N PHE A 683 -3.44 15.61 7.68
CA PHE A 683 -3.89 14.76 6.58
C PHE A 683 -5.42 14.64 6.44
N TYR A 684 -6.24 15.21 7.34
CA TYR A 684 -7.71 15.15 7.20
C TYR A 684 -8.26 15.92 5.98
N ARG A 685 -7.42 16.74 5.35
CA ARG A 685 -7.72 17.41 4.08
C ARG A 685 -7.18 16.66 2.87
N ASP A 686 -6.39 15.61 3.10
CA ASP A 686 -5.79 14.81 2.06
C ASP A 686 -6.80 13.76 1.56
N ALA A 687 -6.86 13.60 0.24
CA ALA A 687 -7.64 12.54 -0.40
C ALA A 687 -7.16 11.14 0.00
N ALA A 688 -5.90 10.99 0.45
CA ALA A 688 -5.35 9.74 0.97
C ALA A 688 -6.14 9.18 2.17
N LEU A 689 -6.79 10.04 2.97
CA LEU A 689 -7.71 9.57 4.02
C LEU A 689 -8.89 8.82 3.41
N CYS A 690 -9.48 9.36 2.35
CA CYS A 690 -10.62 8.75 1.64
C CYS A 690 -10.20 7.47 0.92
N LYS A 691 -8.99 7.45 0.32
CA LYS A 691 -8.37 6.29 -0.33
C LYS A 691 -8.39 5.05 0.57
N SER A 692 -8.22 5.24 1.88
CA SER A 692 -8.18 4.13 2.82
C SER A 692 -9.42 3.23 2.76
N CYS A 693 -10.61 3.78 2.46
CA CYS A 693 -11.83 2.98 2.29
C CYS A 693 -12.37 2.98 0.84
N HIS A 694 -12.05 4.01 0.04
CA HIS A 694 -12.55 4.19 -1.33
C HIS A 694 -11.62 3.64 -2.42
N ASN A 695 -10.50 3.01 -2.03
CA ASN A 695 -9.84 2.00 -2.83
C ASN A 695 -9.99 0.63 -2.13
N GLU A 696 -10.40 -0.38 -2.89
CA GLU A 696 -10.71 -1.71 -2.40
C GLU A 696 -10.17 -2.76 -3.38
N PHE A 697 -9.48 -3.76 -2.84
CA PHE A 697 -9.01 -4.91 -3.60
C PHE A 697 -9.27 -6.21 -2.85
N ALA A 698 -9.49 -7.29 -3.59
CA ALA A 698 -9.74 -8.61 -3.03
C ALA A 698 -8.52 -9.12 -2.22
N PRO A 699 -8.69 -9.56 -0.95
CA PRO A 699 -7.61 -10.14 -0.18
C PRO A 699 -6.98 -11.37 -0.86
N GLY A 700 -5.66 -11.43 -0.90
CA GLY A 700 -4.91 -12.52 -1.54
C GLY A 700 -4.72 -12.33 -3.04
N SER A 701 -5.80 -12.26 -3.83
CA SER A 701 -5.70 -12.08 -5.30
C SER A 701 -5.27 -10.68 -5.71
N GLY A 702 -5.48 -9.66 -4.85
CA GLY A 702 -5.11 -8.27 -5.12
C GLY A 702 -5.92 -7.63 -6.25
N ALA A 703 -6.94 -8.30 -6.78
CA ALA A 703 -7.74 -7.78 -7.87
C ALA A 703 -8.43 -6.48 -7.44
N ASN A 704 -8.21 -5.41 -8.20
CA ASN A 704 -8.66 -4.08 -7.84
C ASN A 704 -10.16 -3.92 -8.17
N ILE A 705 -11.00 -3.90 -7.14
CA ILE A 705 -12.46 -3.88 -7.24
C ILE A 705 -12.93 -2.42 -7.35
N VAL A 706 -12.47 -1.59 -6.43
CA VAL A 706 -12.75 -0.16 -6.39
C VAL A 706 -11.45 0.62 -6.40
N ASN A 707 -11.33 1.54 -7.35
CA ASN A 707 -10.13 2.35 -7.56
C ASN A 707 -10.46 3.84 -7.73
N THR A 708 -11.45 4.33 -6.98
CA THR A 708 -11.97 5.69 -7.13
C THR A 708 -10.90 6.76 -6.89
N TRP A 709 -10.00 6.53 -5.94
CA TRP A 709 -8.90 7.47 -5.70
C TRP A 709 -7.90 7.46 -6.87
N ASP A 710 -7.57 6.30 -7.43
CA ASP A 710 -6.64 6.19 -8.57
C ASP A 710 -7.23 6.84 -9.84
N GLU A 711 -8.55 6.79 -10.00
CA GLU A 711 -9.26 7.51 -11.05
C GLU A 711 -9.17 9.03 -10.85
N TRP A 712 -9.33 9.49 -9.61
CA TRP A 712 -9.21 10.90 -9.23
C TRP A 712 -7.79 11.44 -9.38
N GLU A 713 -6.79 10.70 -8.92
CA GLU A 713 -5.38 11.10 -8.98
C GLU A 713 -4.92 11.39 -10.41
N LYS A 714 -5.48 10.67 -11.39
CA LYS A 714 -5.17 10.83 -12.82
C LYS A 714 -5.89 12.01 -13.48
N SER A 715 -6.89 12.59 -12.82
CA SER A 715 -7.70 13.69 -13.36
C SER A 715 -7.10 15.06 -13.10
N SER A 716 -7.59 16.04 -13.86
CA SER A 716 -7.31 17.46 -13.69
C SER A 716 -7.66 17.97 -12.29
N PHE A 717 -8.55 17.30 -11.57
CA PHE A 717 -8.93 17.67 -10.21
C PHE A 717 -7.78 17.42 -9.22
N ALA A 718 -6.93 16.42 -9.46
CA ALA A 718 -5.75 16.17 -8.65
C ALA A 718 -4.51 16.92 -9.18
N ASN A 719 -4.30 16.90 -10.50
CA ASN A 719 -2.98 17.18 -11.09
C ASN A 719 -2.90 18.47 -11.93
N ALA A 720 -3.96 19.27 -12.06
CA ALA A 720 -3.91 20.51 -12.84
C ALA A 720 -2.79 21.46 -12.38
N GLU A 721 -2.09 22.11 -13.32
CA GLU A 721 -1.08 23.12 -12.98
C GLU A 721 -1.69 24.31 -12.25
N ASP A 722 -2.89 24.74 -12.68
CA ASP A 722 -3.67 25.79 -12.03
C ASP A 722 -4.33 25.27 -10.73
N PRO A 723 -3.90 25.75 -9.54
CA PRO A 723 -4.48 25.31 -8.28
C PRO A 723 -5.97 25.61 -8.15
N ALA A 724 -6.50 26.61 -8.87
CA ALA A 724 -7.93 26.94 -8.85
C ALA A 724 -8.80 25.87 -9.52
N LYS A 725 -8.21 24.97 -10.32
CA LYS A 725 -8.89 23.81 -10.92
C LYS A 725 -8.78 22.53 -10.09
N ARG A 726 -7.85 22.49 -9.13
CA ARG A 726 -7.70 21.33 -8.24
C ARG A 726 -8.88 21.23 -7.27
N ARG A 727 -9.35 20.01 -7.05
CA ARG A 727 -10.43 19.66 -6.13
C ARG A 727 -10.08 18.34 -5.45
N THR A 728 -10.19 18.29 -4.13
CA THR A 728 -10.11 17.05 -3.36
C THR A 728 -11.47 16.39 -3.23
N CYS A 729 -11.51 15.16 -2.71
CA CYS A 729 -12.76 14.44 -2.44
C CYS A 729 -13.73 15.27 -1.57
N ILE A 730 -13.21 15.90 -0.51
CA ILE A 730 -14.00 16.66 0.46
C ILE A 730 -14.52 18.00 -0.11
N ASP A 731 -13.87 18.55 -1.14
CA ASP A 731 -14.34 19.79 -1.77
C ASP A 731 -15.69 19.62 -2.47
N CYS A 732 -15.99 18.40 -2.93
CA CYS A 732 -17.25 18.06 -3.59
C CYS A 732 -18.20 17.27 -2.67
N HIS A 733 -17.71 16.22 -1.99
CA HIS A 733 -18.55 15.29 -1.22
C HIS A 733 -18.89 15.76 0.20
N MET A 734 -18.20 16.79 0.68
CA MET A 734 -18.51 17.47 1.94
C MET A 734 -18.90 18.94 1.70
N ASN A 735 -19.33 19.27 0.47
CA ASN A 735 -19.72 20.64 0.13
C ASN A 735 -21.12 20.98 0.71
N PRO A 736 -21.32 22.19 1.27
CA PRO A 736 -22.65 22.64 1.66
C PRO A 736 -23.66 22.77 0.51
N GLU A 737 -23.18 22.97 -0.72
CA GLU A 737 -23.98 23.08 -1.94
C GLU A 737 -23.52 22.04 -2.98
N PRO A 738 -23.89 20.76 -2.84
CA PRO A 738 -23.48 19.71 -3.77
C PRO A 738 -23.90 20.01 -5.22
N GLY A 739 -22.97 19.77 -6.14
CA GLY A 739 -23.16 20.05 -7.57
C GLY A 739 -22.68 21.42 -8.06
N ASN A 740 -22.15 22.28 -7.17
CA ASN A 740 -21.55 23.57 -7.55
C ASN A 740 -20.10 23.48 -8.09
N GLY A 741 -19.60 22.29 -8.42
CA GLY A 741 -18.22 22.08 -8.88
C GLY A 741 -17.15 22.19 -7.78
N GLY A 742 -17.54 22.05 -6.51
CA GLY A 742 -16.63 22.13 -5.37
C GLY A 742 -16.21 23.56 -5.02
N ALA A 743 -16.99 24.55 -5.44
CA ALA A 743 -16.78 25.94 -5.07
C ALA A 743 -16.85 26.12 -3.54
N PRO A 744 -16.04 27.02 -2.95
CA PRO A 744 -16.06 27.24 -1.52
C PRO A 744 -17.40 27.86 -1.10
N VAL A 745 -17.99 27.32 -0.04
CA VAL A 745 -19.18 27.90 0.61
C VAL A 745 -18.79 28.29 2.02
N ALA A 746 -19.01 29.57 2.36
CA ALA A 746 -18.65 30.08 3.67
C ALA A 746 -19.59 29.56 4.76
N GLY A 747 -19.06 29.30 5.94
CA GLY A 747 -19.87 28.82 7.07
C GLY A 747 -19.06 28.56 8.34
N GLN A 748 -19.76 28.20 9.40
CA GLN A 748 -19.18 27.86 10.70
C GLN A 748 -19.22 26.34 10.91
N SER A 749 -18.13 25.76 11.42
CA SER A 749 -18.07 24.31 11.71
C SER A 749 -18.54 23.94 13.12
N THR A 750 -18.72 24.94 13.98
CA THR A 750 -19.14 24.79 15.38
C THR A 750 -20.11 25.90 15.72
N GLU A 751 -20.97 25.65 16.70
CA GLU A 751 -21.84 26.70 17.24
C GLU A 751 -20.99 27.88 17.75
N ASN A 752 -21.32 29.10 17.32
CA ASN A 752 -20.57 30.33 17.62
C ASN A 752 -19.08 30.31 17.23
N GLY A 753 -18.66 29.40 16.34
CA GLY A 753 -17.29 29.31 15.85
C GLY A 753 -16.91 30.44 14.88
N ASN A 754 -15.64 30.49 14.50
CA ASN A 754 -15.20 31.43 13.47
C ASN A 754 -15.81 31.08 12.11
N MET A 755 -16.20 32.12 11.35
CA MET A 755 -16.58 31.96 9.95
C MET A 755 -15.37 31.47 9.15
N LYS A 756 -15.56 30.40 8.38
CA LYS A 756 -14.57 29.88 7.44
C LYS A 756 -15.01 30.24 6.04
N GLU A 757 -14.05 30.56 5.18
CA GLU A 757 -14.28 30.74 3.75
C GLU A 757 -14.83 29.47 3.10
N ARG A 758 -14.38 28.30 3.57
CA ARG A 758 -14.82 26.99 3.13
C ARG A 758 -15.27 26.14 4.31
N LEU A 759 -16.56 25.88 4.39
CA LEU A 759 -17.16 24.92 5.29
C LEU A 759 -17.18 23.53 4.64
N TYR A 760 -16.89 22.50 5.44
CA TYR A 760 -17.10 21.10 5.06
C TYR A 760 -18.22 20.52 5.94
N ARG A 761 -19.29 20.01 5.31
CA ARG A 761 -20.41 19.31 5.94
C ARG A 761 -20.14 17.81 6.04
N HIS A 762 -20.83 17.14 6.96
CA HIS A 762 -20.66 15.71 7.20
C HIS A 762 -21.83 14.89 6.62
N ASN A 763 -22.42 15.37 5.53
CA ASN A 763 -23.49 14.69 4.79
C ASN A 763 -22.95 13.58 3.88
N PHE A 764 -21.67 13.69 3.48
CA PHE A 764 -20.96 12.71 2.64
C PHE A 764 -21.75 12.36 1.37
N THR A 765 -22.18 13.41 0.66
CA THR A 765 -23.13 13.32 -0.46
C THR A 765 -22.57 12.44 -1.57
N GLY A 766 -23.36 11.46 -2.02
CA GLY A 766 -22.94 10.51 -3.05
C GLY A 766 -24.11 9.95 -3.84
N ALA A 767 -23.87 8.88 -4.60
CA ALA A 767 -24.87 8.34 -5.53
C ALA A 767 -25.98 7.51 -4.86
N GLN A 768 -25.78 7.05 -3.62
CA GLN A 768 -26.78 6.28 -2.88
C GLN A 768 -27.83 7.23 -2.27
N HIS A 769 -28.61 7.85 -3.14
CA HIS A 769 -29.63 8.83 -2.79
C HIS A 769 -30.86 8.18 -2.15
N GLN A 770 -31.21 6.95 -2.57
CA GLN A 770 -32.42 6.26 -2.12
C GLN A 770 -32.40 6.01 -0.62
N LEU A 771 -31.35 5.38 -0.10
CA LEU A 771 -31.28 5.05 1.34
C LEU A 771 -31.23 6.32 2.20
N VAL A 772 -30.54 7.37 1.73
CA VAL A 772 -30.56 8.67 2.42
C VAL A 772 -31.96 9.27 2.41
N GLY A 773 -32.68 9.22 1.28
CA GLY A 773 -34.04 9.74 1.12
C GLY A 773 -35.08 9.04 1.99
N LEU A 774 -34.86 7.77 2.36
CA LEU A 774 -35.72 7.09 3.36
C LEU A 774 -35.70 7.78 4.72
N ARG A 775 -34.62 8.52 5.02
CA ARG A 775 -34.42 9.24 6.29
C ARG A 775 -34.64 10.74 6.10
N ASN A 776 -34.02 11.33 5.09
CA ASN A 776 -34.00 12.77 4.89
C ASN A 776 -34.14 13.13 3.39
N PRO A 777 -35.32 13.63 2.97
CA PRO A 777 -35.57 14.07 1.59
C PRO A 777 -34.69 15.24 1.12
N ASP A 778 -34.26 16.12 2.02
CA ASP A 778 -33.40 17.26 1.67
C ASP A 778 -31.99 16.77 1.28
N LEU A 779 -31.43 15.83 2.06
CA LEU A 779 -30.15 15.20 1.74
C LEU A 779 -30.25 14.33 0.46
N GLU A 780 -31.41 13.75 0.16
CA GLU A 780 -31.64 13.11 -1.14
C GLU A 780 -31.55 14.11 -2.28
N GLN A 781 -32.15 15.31 -2.15
CA GLN A 781 -32.04 16.34 -3.17
C GLN A 781 -30.59 16.82 -3.37
N GLU A 782 -29.81 16.91 -2.30
CA GLU A 782 -28.37 17.18 -2.38
C GLU A 782 -27.63 16.09 -3.20
N SER A 783 -27.90 14.81 -2.94
CA SER A 783 -27.37 13.70 -3.73
C SER A 783 -27.77 13.78 -5.21
N LEU A 784 -29.03 14.12 -5.50
CA LEU A 784 -29.53 14.28 -6.87
C LEU A 784 -28.92 15.50 -7.56
N ALA A 785 -28.67 16.60 -6.85
CA ALA A 785 -28.00 17.78 -7.38
C ALA A 785 -26.57 17.43 -7.81
N LEU A 786 -25.83 16.69 -6.97
CA LEU A 786 -24.50 16.20 -7.31
C LEU A 786 -24.54 15.29 -8.55
N LEU A 787 -25.44 14.30 -8.60
CA LEU A 787 -25.59 13.40 -9.74
C LEU A 787 -25.98 14.12 -11.04
N ARG A 788 -26.87 15.12 -11.00
CA ARG A 788 -27.27 15.89 -12.19
C ARG A 788 -26.14 16.77 -12.72
N SER A 789 -25.25 17.21 -11.85
CA SER A 789 -24.09 18.03 -12.22
C SER A 789 -22.93 17.22 -12.84
N SER A 790 -22.95 15.88 -12.74
CA SER A 790 -21.78 15.07 -13.08
C SER A 790 -21.52 14.92 -14.58
N ALA A 791 -22.55 15.01 -15.43
CA ALA A 791 -22.41 14.78 -16.86
C ALA A 791 -23.29 15.70 -17.73
N THR A 792 -22.77 16.01 -18.91
CA THR A 792 -23.46 16.78 -19.96
C THR A 792 -23.69 15.92 -21.21
N LEU A 793 -24.78 16.20 -21.93
CA LEU A 793 -25.13 15.53 -23.18
C LEU A 793 -24.92 16.47 -24.38
N SER A 794 -24.40 15.93 -25.48
CA SER A 794 -24.52 16.54 -26.80
C SER A 794 -24.83 15.48 -27.85
N ALA A 795 -25.40 15.87 -28.98
CA ALA A 795 -25.76 14.92 -30.03
C ALA A 795 -25.56 15.53 -31.41
N ARG A 796 -25.26 14.67 -32.39
CA ARG A 796 -25.08 15.04 -33.80
C ARG A 796 -25.50 13.92 -34.73
N ILE A 797 -25.75 14.27 -35.99
CA ILE A 797 -25.99 13.30 -37.06
C ILE A 797 -24.73 13.23 -37.92
N GLU A 798 -24.17 12.03 -38.04
CA GLU A 798 -23.06 11.74 -38.95
C GLU A 798 -23.54 10.94 -40.15
N GLN A 799 -22.83 11.09 -41.28
CA GLN A 799 -23.05 10.27 -42.47
C GLN A 799 -22.10 9.08 -42.43
N ALA A 800 -22.65 7.87 -42.41
CA ALA A 800 -21.93 6.63 -42.68
C ALA A 800 -22.15 6.19 -44.13
N ALA A 801 -21.34 5.25 -44.62
CA ALA A 801 -21.28 4.87 -46.04
C ALA A 801 -22.66 4.63 -46.70
N ASP A 802 -23.58 3.99 -45.97
CA ASP A 802 -24.92 3.62 -46.48
C ASP A 802 -26.09 4.12 -45.61
N SER A 803 -25.85 4.92 -44.56
CA SER A 803 -26.91 5.39 -43.65
C SER A 803 -26.51 6.61 -42.81
N GLN A 804 -27.51 7.30 -42.25
CA GLN A 804 -27.30 8.34 -41.25
C GLN A 804 -27.17 7.70 -39.86
N GLN A 805 -26.30 8.24 -39.00
CA GLN A 805 -26.12 7.75 -37.64
C GLN A 805 -26.33 8.87 -36.63
N LEU A 806 -27.08 8.59 -35.57
CA LEU A 806 -27.12 9.43 -34.38
C LEU A 806 -25.93 9.11 -33.50
N VAL A 807 -25.10 10.11 -33.22
CA VAL A 807 -24.03 10.03 -32.23
C VAL A 807 -24.40 10.89 -31.02
N VAL A 808 -24.49 10.26 -29.85
CA VAL A 808 -24.72 10.94 -28.58
C VAL A 808 -23.45 10.90 -27.76
N ARG A 809 -22.93 12.07 -27.41
CA ARG A 809 -21.80 12.22 -26.49
C ARG A 809 -22.30 12.42 -25.08
N VAL A 810 -21.79 11.61 -24.16
CA VAL A 810 -21.89 11.84 -22.71
C VAL A 810 -20.51 12.24 -22.20
N ALA A 811 -20.38 13.49 -21.74
CA ALA A 811 -19.13 14.02 -21.21
C ALA A 811 -19.19 14.11 -19.68
N ASN A 812 -18.18 13.57 -19.01
CA ASN A 812 -17.97 13.73 -17.58
C ASN A 812 -17.34 15.10 -17.32
N THR A 813 -18.11 15.98 -16.70
CA THR A 813 -17.75 17.39 -16.52
C THR A 813 -17.76 17.81 -15.06
N GLY A 814 -18.38 17.01 -14.17
CA GLY A 814 -18.52 17.32 -12.75
C GLY A 814 -17.78 16.37 -11.81
N ALA A 815 -17.21 15.26 -12.30
CA ALA A 815 -16.53 14.27 -11.46
C ALA A 815 -15.06 14.09 -11.84
N GLY A 816 -14.17 14.21 -10.85
CA GLY A 816 -12.74 13.91 -11.01
C GLY A 816 -12.44 12.41 -11.14
N HIS A 817 -13.43 11.53 -11.02
CA HIS A 817 -13.29 10.07 -11.18
C HIS A 817 -14.20 9.57 -12.32
N ALA A 818 -14.17 8.27 -12.64
CA ALA A 818 -15.05 7.72 -13.67
C ALA A 818 -16.54 7.85 -13.28
N LEU A 819 -17.43 7.83 -14.27
CA LEU A 819 -18.87 7.90 -14.06
C LEU A 819 -19.57 6.66 -14.66
N PRO A 820 -20.24 5.84 -13.83
CA PRO A 820 -20.18 5.81 -12.36
C PRO A 820 -18.86 5.22 -11.82
N THR A 821 -18.35 5.71 -10.68
CA THR A 821 -17.22 5.09 -9.93
C THR A 821 -17.74 4.20 -8.78
N GLY A 822 -16.84 3.65 -7.97
CA GLY A 822 -17.15 2.79 -6.82
C GLY A 822 -17.39 1.35 -7.29
N VAL A 823 -18.39 0.72 -6.68
CA VAL A 823 -19.01 -0.55 -7.14
C VAL A 823 -19.81 -0.35 -8.43
N ALA A 824 -19.14 0.10 -9.48
CA ALA A 824 -19.73 0.44 -10.78
C ALA A 824 -20.28 -0.78 -11.53
N ASP A 825 -19.96 -1.99 -11.08
CA ASP A 825 -20.56 -3.25 -11.49
C ASP A 825 -21.99 -3.44 -10.98
N PHE A 826 -22.36 -2.73 -9.90
CA PHE A 826 -23.71 -2.72 -9.36
C PHE A 826 -24.44 -1.39 -9.57
N ARG A 827 -24.03 -0.52 -10.50
CA ARG A 827 -24.73 0.75 -10.79
C ARG A 827 -25.27 0.77 -12.21
N GLU A 828 -26.44 1.37 -12.39
CA GLU A 828 -27.02 1.56 -13.72
C GLU A 828 -27.03 3.04 -14.09
N LEU A 829 -26.26 3.38 -15.11
CA LEU A 829 -26.31 4.65 -15.81
C LEU A 829 -26.52 4.33 -17.28
N TRP A 830 -27.56 4.86 -17.92
CA TRP A 830 -27.85 4.53 -19.33
C TRP A 830 -28.52 5.66 -20.09
N LEU A 831 -28.44 5.57 -21.42
CA LEU A 831 -29.17 6.44 -22.34
C LEU A 831 -30.53 5.83 -22.70
N GLU A 832 -31.57 6.65 -22.57
CA GLU A 832 -32.91 6.43 -23.14
C GLU A 832 -33.14 7.48 -24.23
N LEU A 833 -33.58 7.07 -25.42
CA LEU A 833 -33.82 8.02 -26.50
C LEU A 833 -35.03 7.69 -27.38
N THR A 834 -35.57 8.73 -28.01
CA THR A 834 -36.62 8.68 -29.02
C THR A 834 -36.28 9.70 -30.11
N VAL A 835 -36.29 9.28 -31.37
CA VAL A 835 -36.00 10.13 -32.53
C VAL A 835 -37.11 10.04 -33.56
N THR A 836 -37.59 11.19 -34.01
CA THR A 836 -38.54 11.28 -35.13
C THR A 836 -37.92 12.02 -36.31
N ASP A 837 -38.26 11.62 -37.54
CA ASP A 837 -37.83 12.29 -38.76
C ASP A 837 -38.63 13.57 -39.08
N ALA A 838 -38.35 14.19 -40.24
CA ALA A 838 -39.02 15.40 -40.69
C ALA A 838 -40.55 15.25 -40.89
N THR A 839 -41.03 14.02 -41.13
CA THR A 839 -42.46 13.71 -41.30
C THR A 839 -43.17 13.48 -39.96
N GLY A 840 -42.41 13.40 -38.85
CA GLY A 840 -42.91 13.04 -37.53
C GLY A 840 -42.97 11.53 -37.30
N LYS A 841 -42.46 10.70 -38.22
CA LYS A 841 -42.37 9.24 -38.04
C LYS A 841 -41.30 8.92 -37.00
N LEU A 842 -41.60 8.01 -36.07
CA LEU A 842 -40.62 7.45 -35.14
C LEU A 842 -39.62 6.59 -35.92
N VAL A 843 -38.34 6.94 -35.84
CA VAL A 843 -37.27 6.26 -36.59
C VAL A 843 -36.25 5.57 -35.69
N LEU A 844 -36.17 5.96 -34.42
CA LEU A 844 -35.34 5.29 -33.43
C LEU A 844 -35.98 5.41 -32.05
N LYS A 845 -35.98 4.31 -31.29
CA LYS A 845 -36.40 4.23 -29.90
C LYS A 845 -35.49 3.20 -29.21
N SER A 846 -34.89 3.56 -28.08
CA SER A 846 -33.95 2.70 -27.35
C SER A 846 -33.91 3.05 -25.86
N GLY A 847 -33.76 2.03 -25.00
CA GLY A 847 -33.45 2.21 -23.58
C GLY A 847 -34.63 2.50 -22.65
N GLN A 848 -35.88 2.31 -23.10
CA GLN A 848 -37.06 2.46 -22.24
C GLN A 848 -37.20 1.25 -21.29
N PRO A 849 -37.23 1.47 -19.97
CA PRO A 849 -37.42 0.37 -19.01
C PRO A 849 -38.68 -0.45 -19.28
N VAL A 850 -38.56 -1.78 -19.18
CA VAL A 850 -39.67 -2.74 -19.28
C VAL A 850 -39.84 -3.40 -17.91
N ASP A 851 -41.01 -3.27 -17.29
CA ASP A 851 -41.27 -3.74 -15.92
C ASP A 851 -40.20 -3.28 -14.90
N GLY A 852 -39.66 -2.07 -15.12
CA GLY A 852 -38.61 -1.48 -14.32
C GLY A 852 -37.19 -2.00 -14.62
N ALA A 853 -37.01 -3.06 -15.43
CA ALA A 853 -35.68 -3.49 -15.86
C ALA A 853 -35.15 -2.61 -16.99
N VAL A 854 -33.84 -2.32 -16.99
CA VAL A 854 -33.19 -1.67 -18.14
C VAL A 854 -33.09 -2.70 -19.27
N PRO A 855 -33.61 -2.41 -20.47
CA PRO A 855 -33.61 -3.37 -21.58
C PRO A 855 -32.20 -3.59 -22.16
N GLU A 856 -32.00 -4.71 -22.86
CA GLU A 856 -30.72 -5.03 -23.52
C GLU A 856 -30.32 -4.03 -24.63
N ASP A 857 -31.30 -3.33 -25.21
CA ASP A 857 -31.06 -2.33 -26.25
C ASP A 857 -30.58 -0.97 -25.69
N ALA A 858 -30.52 -0.82 -24.37
CA ALA A 858 -29.97 0.37 -23.72
C ALA A 858 -28.44 0.45 -23.86
N ARG A 859 -27.91 1.66 -23.97
CA ARG A 859 -26.45 1.89 -23.82
C ARG A 859 -26.14 2.16 -22.36
N LEU A 860 -25.60 1.15 -21.68
CA LEU A 860 -25.21 1.17 -20.27
C LEU A 860 -23.75 1.61 -20.12
N PHE A 861 -23.47 2.46 -19.13
CA PHE A 861 -22.14 2.84 -18.68
C PHE A 861 -21.84 2.10 -17.36
N ARG A 862 -21.09 1.01 -17.42
CA ARG A 862 -20.88 0.08 -16.29
C ARG A 862 -19.54 -0.64 -16.37
N LYS A 863 -19.22 -1.38 -15.30
CA LYS A 863 -18.22 -2.46 -15.32
C LYS A 863 -18.93 -3.82 -15.30
N VAL A 864 -18.32 -4.83 -15.92
CA VAL A 864 -18.73 -6.23 -15.75
C VAL A 864 -17.50 -7.05 -15.38
N PHE A 865 -17.52 -7.61 -14.17
CA PHE A 865 -16.45 -8.47 -13.67
C PHE A 865 -16.73 -9.93 -13.99
N GLY A 866 -15.69 -10.64 -14.42
CA GLY A 866 -15.68 -12.06 -14.69
C GLY A 866 -14.73 -12.83 -13.78
N ASP A 867 -15.03 -14.11 -13.56
CA ASP A 867 -14.14 -15.08 -12.95
C ASP A 867 -13.00 -15.48 -13.91
N ALA A 868 -12.16 -16.44 -13.49
CA ALA A 868 -11.03 -16.91 -14.29
C ALA A 868 -11.47 -17.54 -15.62
N GLU A 869 -12.68 -18.11 -15.66
CA GLU A 869 -13.33 -18.72 -16.82
C GLU A 869 -14.06 -17.69 -17.72
N GLY A 870 -14.14 -16.42 -17.28
CA GLY A 870 -14.80 -15.34 -18.01
C GLY A 870 -16.31 -15.29 -17.83
N LYS A 871 -16.87 -15.92 -16.79
CA LYS A 871 -18.29 -15.82 -16.43
C LYS A 871 -18.53 -14.67 -15.46
N PRO A 872 -19.63 -13.91 -15.58
CA PRO A 872 -19.94 -12.83 -14.65
C PRO A 872 -20.01 -13.31 -13.20
N VAL A 873 -19.32 -12.61 -12.29
CA VAL A 873 -19.24 -12.99 -10.86
C VAL A 873 -20.49 -12.63 -10.05
N GLY A 874 -21.34 -11.72 -10.56
CA GLY A 874 -22.54 -11.27 -9.87
C GLY A 874 -22.22 -10.69 -8.49
N LEU A 875 -22.99 -11.06 -7.46
CA LEU A 875 -22.78 -10.59 -6.07
C LEU A 875 -21.43 -11.01 -5.46
N LYS A 876 -20.72 -11.98 -6.04
CA LYS A 876 -19.41 -12.45 -5.56
C LYS A 876 -18.26 -11.66 -6.19
N PHE A 877 -18.37 -10.33 -6.20
CA PHE A 877 -17.41 -9.44 -6.88
C PHE A 877 -15.97 -9.61 -6.39
N TRP A 878 -15.75 -10.10 -5.17
CA TRP A 878 -14.42 -10.46 -4.64
C TRP A 878 -13.71 -11.59 -5.42
N ARG A 879 -14.43 -12.34 -6.26
CA ARG A 879 -13.88 -13.34 -7.18
C ARG A 879 -13.52 -12.79 -8.57
N TYR A 880 -13.50 -11.47 -8.72
CA TYR A 880 -13.05 -10.80 -9.93
C TYR A 880 -11.63 -11.24 -10.34
N ALA A 881 -11.52 -11.77 -11.56
CA ALA A 881 -10.25 -12.17 -12.17
C ALA A 881 -10.08 -11.65 -13.60
N LYS A 882 -11.16 -11.26 -14.29
CA LYS A 882 -11.13 -10.70 -15.66
C LYS A 882 -12.16 -9.59 -15.85
N LEU A 883 -11.77 -8.50 -16.50
CA LEU A 883 -12.67 -7.40 -16.86
C LEU A 883 -13.36 -7.71 -18.18
N LEU A 884 -14.65 -8.05 -18.14
CA LEU A 884 -15.41 -8.42 -19.33
C LEU A 884 -15.86 -7.18 -20.11
N GLU A 885 -16.19 -6.11 -19.40
CA GLU A 885 -16.70 -4.86 -19.99
C GLU A 885 -16.34 -3.67 -19.07
N ASP A 886 -15.88 -2.56 -19.65
CA ASP A 886 -15.85 -1.25 -18.99
C ASP A 886 -16.31 -0.16 -19.98
N THR A 887 -17.57 0.22 -19.84
CA THR A 887 -18.22 1.26 -20.63
C THR A 887 -18.36 2.56 -19.85
N ARG A 888 -17.73 2.71 -18.68
CA ARG A 888 -17.86 3.92 -17.87
C ARG A 888 -17.26 5.13 -18.57
N ILE A 889 -17.72 6.32 -18.20
CA ILE A 889 -17.20 7.56 -18.75
C ILE A 889 -15.97 7.97 -17.92
N PRO A 890 -14.76 8.07 -18.51
CA PRO A 890 -13.55 8.40 -17.76
C PRO A 890 -13.60 9.82 -17.16
N ALA A 891 -12.77 10.09 -16.16
CA ALA A 891 -12.54 11.45 -15.66
C ALA A 891 -11.99 12.35 -16.77
N ASP A 892 -12.40 13.63 -16.79
CA ASP A 892 -12.07 14.61 -17.85
C ASP A 892 -12.42 14.15 -19.28
N GLY A 893 -13.25 13.12 -19.39
CA GLY A 893 -13.45 12.37 -20.61
C GLY A 893 -14.90 12.35 -21.07
N TRP A 894 -15.13 11.65 -22.17
CA TRP A 894 -16.44 11.49 -22.77
C TRP A 894 -16.54 10.15 -23.49
N ARG A 895 -17.77 9.71 -23.75
CA ARG A 895 -18.06 8.57 -24.63
C ARG A 895 -19.09 8.97 -25.68
N ASP A 896 -18.85 8.52 -26.91
CA ASP A 896 -19.78 8.64 -28.02
C ASP A 896 -20.48 7.30 -28.21
N GLU A 897 -21.81 7.30 -28.05
CA GLU A 897 -22.66 6.16 -28.33
C GLU A 897 -23.38 6.38 -29.66
N VAL A 898 -23.46 5.32 -30.48
CA VAL A 898 -23.91 5.41 -31.87
C VAL A 898 -25.12 4.52 -32.13
N TRP A 899 -26.09 5.06 -32.86
CA TRP A 899 -27.25 4.34 -33.38
C TRP A 899 -27.44 4.63 -34.87
N SER A 900 -27.57 3.57 -35.66
CA SER A 900 -27.97 3.69 -37.07
C SER A 900 -29.42 4.14 -37.19
N LEU A 901 -29.67 5.08 -38.08
CA LEU A 901 -31.02 5.49 -38.47
C LEU A 901 -31.43 4.74 -39.74
N PRO A 902 -32.75 4.50 -39.96
CA PRO A 902 -33.25 3.92 -41.20
C PRO A 902 -32.79 4.72 -42.42
N ALA A 903 -32.40 4.03 -43.50
CA ALA A 903 -31.85 4.67 -44.70
C ALA A 903 -32.85 5.62 -45.39
N GLU A 904 -34.15 5.37 -45.23
CA GLU A 904 -35.22 6.21 -45.77
C GLU A 904 -35.59 7.42 -44.89
N ALA A 905 -35.04 7.50 -43.67
CA ALA A 905 -35.35 8.57 -42.74
C ALA A 905 -34.72 9.88 -43.21
N GLN A 906 -35.51 10.96 -43.23
CA GLN A 906 -35.04 12.27 -43.71
C GLN A 906 -34.99 13.30 -42.58
N GLY A 907 -33.86 14.00 -42.51
CA GLY A 907 -33.71 15.14 -41.60
C GLY A 907 -34.61 16.33 -41.99
N PRO A 908 -34.87 17.27 -41.07
CA PRO A 908 -34.32 17.32 -39.71
C PRO A 908 -34.90 16.26 -38.76
N PHE A 909 -34.06 15.77 -37.84
CA PHE A 909 -34.44 14.79 -36.83
C PHE A 909 -34.73 15.47 -35.49
N LYS A 910 -35.88 15.20 -34.88
CA LYS A 910 -36.15 15.63 -33.51
C LYS A 910 -35.73 14.51 -32.57
N ALA A 911 -34.78 14.77 -31.69
CA ALA A 911 -34.29 13.81 -30.71
C ALA A 911 -34.65 14.26 -29.28
N ASP A 912 -35.18 13.32 -28.50
CA ASP A 912 -35.32 13.42 -27.04
C ASP A 912 -34.41 12.37 -26.42
N ILE A 913 -33.33 12.82 -25.76
CA ILE A 913 -32.28 11.97 -25.21
C ILE A 913 -32.22 12.21 -23.70
N LYS A 914 -32.25 11.14 -22.92
CA LYS A 914 -32.21 11.16 -21.46
C LYS A 914 -31.03 10.33 -20.96
N LEU A 915 -30.32 10.87 -19.98
CA LEU A 915 -29.37 10.12 -19.16
C LEU A 915 -30.06 9.74 -17.85
N ASN A 916 -30.32 8.47 -17.67
CA ASN A 916 -31.02 7.92 -16.51
C ASN A 916 -30.03 7.22 -15.58
N PHE A 917 -30.33 7.24 -14.29
CA PHE A 917 -29.55 6.56 -13.26
C PHE A 917 -30.44 5.76 -12.31
N ARG A 918 -29.91 4.64 -11.82
CA ARG A 918 -30.46 3.88 -10.71
C ARG A 918 -29.32 3.30 -9.87
N THR A 919 -29.41 3.42 -8.54
CA THR A 919 -28.32 3.03 -7.63
C THR A 919 -27.93 1.57 -7.80
N TYR A 920 -28.91 0.66 -7.87
CA TYR A 920 -28.69 -0.78 -8.02
C TYR A 920 -29.57 -1.37 -9.11
N PRO A 921 -29.07 -2.33 -9.92
CA PRO A 921 -29.88 -3.08 -10.86
C PRO A 921 -31.09 -3.72 -10.21
N LYS A 922 -32.18 -3.83 -10.98
CA LYS A 922 -33.41 -4.45 -10.51
C LYS A 922 -33.18 -5.85 -9.90
N TRP A 923 -32.37 -6.69 -10.55
CA TRP A 923 -32.10 -8.05 -10.06
C TRP A 923 -31.38 -8.07 -8.70
N VAL A 924 -30.48 -7.12 -8.44
CA VAL A 924 -29.82 -6.96 -7.14
C VAL A 924 -30.85 -6.56 -6.10
N ASN A 925 -31.68 -5.58 -6.45
CA ASN A 925 -32.72 -5.09 -5.58
C ASN A 925 -33.76 -6.16 -5.22
N ASP A 926 -34.20 -6.95 -6.20
CA ASP A 926 -35.16 -8.04 -5.99
C ASP A 926 -34.57 -9.11 -5.05
N ALA A 927 -33.29 -9.45 -5.21
CA ALA A 927 -32.59 -10.37 -4.31
C ALA A 927 -32.50 -9.81 -2.87
N VAL A 928 -32.22 -8.51 -2.72
CA VAL A 928 -32.15 -7.87 -1.40
C VAL A 928 -33.52 -7.74 -0.76
N ARG A 929 -34.56 -7.39 -1.52
CA ARG A 929 -35.95 -7.29 -1.02
C ARG A 929 -36.53 -8.63 -0.57
N ALA A 930 -36.03 -9.74 -1.12
CA ALA A 930 -36.38 -11.08 -0.61
C ALA A 930 -35.91 -11.29 0.84
N ALA A 931 -34.78 -10.69 1.23
CA ALA A 931 -34.24 -10.73 2.59
C ALA A 931 -34.72 -9.55 3.46
N GLU A 932 -35.00 -8.39 2.86
CA GLU A 932 -35.49 -7.17 3.52
C GLU A 932 -36.74 -6.62 2.81
N PRO A 933 -37.94 -7.18 3.07
CA PRO A 933 -39.17 -6.79 2.38
C PRO A 933 -39.59 -5.33 2.60
N SER A 934 -39.06 -4.67 3.63
CA SER A 934 -39.32 -3.27 3.95
C SER A 934 -38.61 -2.28 3.02
N LEU A 935 -37.61 -2.73 2.26
CA LEU A 935 -36.88 -1.90 1.30
C LEU A 935 -37.78 -1.57 0.09
N PRO A 936 -38.05 -0.27 -0.21
CA PRO A 936 -38.80 0.10 -1.40
C PRO A 936 -38.02 -0.14 -2.70
N GLU A 937 -38.74 -0.18 -3.82
CA GLU A 937 -38.11 -0.27 -5.14
C GLU A 937 -37.29 1.01 -5.42
N PRO A 938 -36.03 0.89 -5.89
CA PRO A 938 -35.20 2.02 -6.25
C PRO A 938 -35.81 2.78 -7.44
N PRO A 939 -36.04 4.10 -7.30
CA PRO A 939 -36.56 4.89 -8.41
C PRO A 939 -35.52 5.02 -9.52
N ILE A 940 -36.01 5.20 -10.75
CA ILE A 940 -35.18 5.65 -11.87
C ILE A 940 -35.16 7.17 -11.84
N VAL A 941 -33.97 7.77 -11.78
CA VAL A 941 -33.81 9.22 -11.73
C VAL A 941 -33.23 9.75 -13.04
N LEU A 942 -33.82 10.84 -13.53
CA LEU A 942 -33.33 11.56 -14.69
C LEU A 942 -32.18 12.48 -14.26
N LEU A 943 -30.98 12.23 -14.80
CA LEU A 943 -29.80 13.07 -14.54
C LEU A 943 -29.71 14.23 -15.51
N ASN A 944 -29.90 13.97 -16.80
CA ASN A 944 -29.83 15.00 -17.84
C ASN A 944 -30.81 14.67 -18.98
N ARG A 945 -31.32 15.70 -19.65
CA ARG A 945 -32.19 15.57 -20.81
C ARG A 945 -31.82 16.59 -21.87
N LEU A 946 -31.58 16.10 -23.09
CA LEU A 946 -31.28 16.91 -24.25
C LEU A 946 -32.41 16.75 -25.28
N GLN A 947 -33.09 17.86 -25.56
CA GLN A 947 -34.09 17.95 -26.62
C GLN A 947 -33.60 18.90 -27.69
N LEU A 948 -33.45 18.40 -28.92
CA LEU A 948 -32.92 19.20 -30.01
C LEU A 948 -33.42 18.72 -31.38
N THR A 949 -33.34 19.62 -32.36
CA THR A 949 -33.56 19.30 -33.77
C THR A 949 -32.21 19.23 -34.46
N LEU A 950 -31.86 18.08 -35.00
CA LEU A 950 -30.59 17.79 -35.65
C LEU A 950 -30.72 17.87 -37.17
N GLN A 951 -29.79 18.59 -37.81
CA GLN A 951 -29.63 18.58 -39.25
C GLN A 951 -28.55 17.56 -39.64
N PRO A 952 -28.69 16.88 -40.79
CA PRO A 952 -27.59 16.12 -41.38
C PRO A 952 -26.40 17.05 -41.65
N LEU A 953 -25.22 16.76 -41.09
CA LEU A 953 -24.01 17.47 -41.47
C LEU A 953 -23.70 17.17 -42.94
N HIS A 954 -23.59 18.21 -43.78
CA HIS A 954 -22.99 18.06 -45.10
C HIS A 954 -21.49 17.89 -44.90
N VAL A 955 -20.95 16.72 -45.26
CA VAL A 955 -19.50 16.54 -45.32
C VAL A 955 -19.00 17.32 -46.54
N THR A 956 -18.50 18.53 -46.32
CA THR A 956 -17.64 19.19 -47.30
C THR A 956 -16.27 18.53 -47.20
N PRO A 957 -15.69 17.97 -48.26
CA PRO A 957 -14.32 17.46 -48.22
C PRO A 957 -13.38 18.65 -48.03
N ALA A 958 -12.92 18.89 -46.81
CA ALA A 958 -11.89 19.88 -46.53
C ALA A 958 -10.52 19.22 -46.70
N THR A 959 -9.81 19.69 -47.72
CA THR A 959 -8.35 19.78 -47.83
C THR A 959 -7.61 19.74 -46.50
N GLU A 960 -6.55 18.94 -46.46
CA GLU A 960 -5.53 18.89 -45.40
C GLU A 960 -5.16 20.28 -44.87
N PRO A 961 -5.06 20.47 -43.55
CA PRO A 961 -4.18 21.47 -42.97
C PRO A 961 -2.77 20.88 -42.85
N GLN A 962 -1.80 21.47 -43.56
CA GLN A 962 -0.39 21.38 -43.19
C GLN A 962 -0.16 22.13 -41.87
N SER A 963 0.12 21.40 -40.79
CA SER A 963 1.28 21.57 -39.89
C SER A 963 1.22 20.57 -38.75
#